data_AF-A0A559S315-F1
#
_entry.id   AF-A0A559S315-F1
#
_cell.length_a   1.000
_cell.length_b   1.000
_cell.length_c   1.000
_cell.angle_alpha   90.00
_cell.angle_beta   90.00
_cell.angle_gamma   90.00
#
_symmetry.space_group_name_H-M   'P 1'
#
loop_
_entity.id
_entity.type
_entity.pdbx_description
1 polymer ?
#
loop_
_entity_poly.entity_id
_entity_poly.type
_entity_poly.pdbx_seq_one_letter_code
_entity_poly.pdbx_strand_id
1 'polypeptide(L)'
;MKKALTITVLLLINSFFIVHANSTLKKSFSYQKPNKKQNRNTLKSGENLHQNEFLQSKNGLYKLILHQDGNLVVHYFTGKHIWSSNSKNKGGVRLLMRDDGILTIYKKNKSHAWSSSKKKNKGKPFLIMQNDGNAVVYINKNSKKKAVWSSGSFKGRKKYSPQWMQNSLDIIGDKKISEITIVGSHDSGANTRNGGTSLSNDCNTNTQSKNIFDQLSFGARYFDIRPVISNGKFYTGHYGKLNFNVGEEITSIQNKAFNTIKKGIEFSFDLIPGGKDWVKKELKNKFKFKTPSTNSWQGANGQKITEIVKDINRFTEVNSELIILNLSHSGNTDVGNADYRKFNKGEWDNLFKELSNIKHLYIASNKFKDINSLIINDLIRGKSTVIIIMDKENMIPKKYLNKGFFNKSSFKVIDKYSNSNNLNNMFKDQREKMNKNIDGYFLLSWTLTQDKNQIVKCLLDNKIRIPYIDVKEVYKKVKKSTEELIKEFGANIANLAEGKKWKKIKTGTKKIKKHKDITLFKRKSIIDLANEANKNLNKIENYITQNIKPNIIYVDNITDNKAAKLANKINQSVKYYTKKGSSLSSNKELKKGEFIVSPDGSFKLIMQDDGNLVIYNMFKKATWSSKTSRKSGVKLRMRDDGILTVYKKDNSHAWSSGKKKDAKPKGKYVLKMQDDGNAVVYDKKNKAIWSSKTNLKF
;
A
#
# COMPACT_ATOMS: atom_id res chain seq x y z
N MET A 1 55.81 12.81 -40.97
CA MET A 1 55.92 13.58 -39.70
C MET A 1 55.20 14.95 -39.68
N LYS A 2 54.19 15.23 -40.52
CA LYS A 2 53.32 16.43 -40.40
C LYS A 2 51.81 16.15 -40.28
N LYS A 3 51.39 14.89 -40.11
CA LYS A 3 49.99 14.49 -39.85
C LYS A 3 49.73 13.91 -38.45
N ALA A 4 50.77 13.81 -37.62
CA ALA A 4 50.67 13.39 -36.21
C ALA A 4 50.55 14.56 -35.22
N LEU A 5 50.71 15.81 -35.69
CA LEU A 5 50.68 17.00 -34.82
C LEU A 5 49.30 17.70 -34.77
N THR A 6 48.37 17.36 -35.67
CA THR A 6 47.04 18.02 -35.74
C THR A 6 45.98 17.32 -34.89
N ILE A 7 46.21 16.06 -34.49
CA ILE A 7 45.24 15.28 -33.66
C ILE A 7 45.51 15.47 -32.16
N THR A 8 46.73 15.83 -31.76
CA THR A 8 47.08 16.11 -30.36
C THR A 8 46.60 17.51 -29.91
N VAL A 9 46.42 18.46 -30.83
CA VAL A 9 45.90 19.81 -30.52
C VAL A 9 44.36 19.85 -30.41
N LEU A 10 43.63 18.97 -31.10
CA LEU A 10 42.17 18.87 -30.94
C LEU A 10 41.72 18.12 -29.67
N LEU A 11 42.60 17.30 -29.07
CA LEU A 11 42.32 16.57 -27.83
C LEU A 11 42.60 17.39 -26.56
N LEU A 12 43.28 18.54 -26.67
CA LEU A 12 43.53 19.46 -25.55
C LEU A 12 42.52 20.62 -25.45
N ILE A 13 41.73 20.88 -26.51
CA ILE A 13 40.70 21.94 -26.50
C ILE A 13 39.35 21.44 -25.94
N ASN A 14 39.09 20.12 -25.95
CA ASN A 14 37.89 19.54 -25.33
C ASN A 14 38.01 19.24 -23.83
N SER A 15 39.22 19.35 -23.25
CA SER A 15 39.46 19.21 -21.80
C SER A 15 39.34 20.55 -21.05
N PHE A 16 39.29 21.68 -21.76
CA PHE A 16 39.16 23.02 -21.15
C PHE A 16 37.71 23.51 -21.00
N PHE A 17 36.75 22.98 -21.77
CA PHE A 17 35.33 23.35 -21.66
C PHE A 17 34.52 22.52 -20.65
N ILE A 18 35.09 21.44 -20.10
CA ILE A 18 34.41 20.62 -19.06
C ILE A 18 34.82 21.03 -17.64
N VAL A 19 35.90 21.80 -17.47
CA VAL A 19 36.37 22.28 -16.15
C VAL A 19 35.79 23.66 -15.78
N HIS A 20 35.29 24.45 -16.73
CA HIS A 20 34.70 25.78 -16.45
C HIS A 20 33.15 25.83 -16.39
N ALA A 21 32.45 24.71 -16.59
CA ALA A 21 30.99 24.63 -16.38
C ALA A 21 30.58 24.14 -14.97
N ASN A 22 31.56 23.82 -14.10
CA ASN A 22 31.30 23.28 -12.76
C ASN A 22 31.76 24.19 -11.60
N SER A 23 32.26 25.40 -11.88
CA SER A 23 32.71 26.37 -10.85
C SER A 23 31.71 27.50 -10.57
N THR A 24 30.60 27.62 -11.30
CA THR A 24 29.53 28.62 -11.07
C THR A 24 28.22 28.08 -10.49
N LEU A 25 28.13 26.79 -10.15
CA LEU A 25 26.98 26.18 -9.45
C LEU A 25 27.27 25.77 -7.99
N LYS A 26 28.41 26.19 -7.44
CA LYS A 26 28.73 26.10 -6.00
C LYS A 26 28.79 27.49 -5.37
N LYS A 27 27.69 28.23 -5.41
CA LYS A 27 27.42 29.29 -4.42
C LYS A 27 26.14 28.94 -3.66
N SER A 28 26.37 28.42 -2.46
CA SER A 28 25.47 28.44 -1.30
C SER A 28 24.03 27.98 -1.53
N PHE A 29 23.80 26.66 -1.54
CA PHE A 29 22.68 26.14 -0.76
C PHE A 29 23.09 26.19 0.71
N SER A 30 23.11 27.40 1.28
CA SER A 30 23.00 27.52 2.73
C SER A 30 21.72 26.80 3.11
N TYR A 31 21.82 25.83 4.02
CA TYR A 31 20.67 25.24 4.68
C TYR A 31 19.94 26.39 5.40
N GLN A 32 19.01 27.05 4.71
CA GLN A 32 18.12 27.99 5.34
C GLN A 32 17.31 27.17 6.34
N LYS A 33 17.46 27.50 7.63
CA LYS A 33 16.57 27.02 8.69
C LYS A 33 15.14 27.04 8.15
N PRO A 34 14.35 25.96 8.29
CA PRO A 34 13.00 25.90 7.75
C PRO A 34 12.21 27.12 8.23
N ASN A 35 11.85 27.98 7.28
CA ASN A 35 11.14 29.20 7.55
C ASN A 35 9.77 28.81 8.12
N LYS A 36 9.41 29.28 9.33
CA LYS A 36 8.17 28.92 10.07
C LYS A 36 6.86 29.09 9.27
N LYS A 37 6.90 29.71 8.08
CA LYS A 37 5.75 29.95 7.19
C LYS A 37 5.36 28.76 6.28
N GLN A 38 6.10 27.65 6.24
CA GLN A 38 5.91 26.58 5.23
C GLN A 38 4.83 25.51 5.52
N ASN A 39 4.08 25.59 6.63
CA ASN A 39 3.08 24.57 7.01
C ASN A 39 1.67 25.14 7.29
N ARG A 40 1.23 26.15 6.54
CA ARG A 40 -0.16 26.65 6.63
C ARG A 40 -1.02 26.10 5.50
N ASN A 41 -2.27 25.80 5.80
CA ASN A 41 -3.27 25.37 4.81
C ASN A 41 -4.16 26.52 4.32
N THR A 42 -3.98 27.72 4.89
CA THR A 42 -4.86 28.87 4.73
C THR A 42 -4.05 30.13 4.46
N LEU A 43 -4.56 31.02 3.60
CA LEU A 43 -4.06 32.36 3.35
C LEU A 43 -5.17 33.36 3.72
N LYS A 44 -4.97 34.16 4.76
CA LYS A 44 -5.93 35.17 5.21
C LYS A 44 -5.87 36.42 4.32
N SER A 45 -6.88 37.29 4.44
CA SER A 45 -6.88 38.64 3.87
C SER A 45 -5.54 39.36 4.05
N GLY A 46 -5.00 39.93 2.97
CA GLY A 46 -3.72 40.63 2.94
C GLY A 46 -2.48 39.73 2.89
N GLU A 47 -2.61 38.43 3.19
CA GLU A 47 -1.48 37.50 3.14
C GLU A 47 -1.16 37.07 1.71
N ASN A 48 0.11 36.75 1.48
CA ASN A 48 0.62 36.36 0.16
C ASN A 48 1.45 35.07 0.19
N LEU A 49 1.65 34.50 -1.01
CA LEU A 49 2.68 33.51 -1.30
C LEU A 49 3.60 34.06 -2.40
N HIS A 50 4.90 33.93 -2.21
CA HIS A 50 5.91 34.13 -3.24
C HIS A 50 6.13 32.86 -4.06
N GLN A 51 6.92 32.97 -5.13
CA GLN A 51 7.31 31.81 -5.93
C GLN A 51 7.97 30.73 -5.04
N ASN A 52 7.64 29.48 -5.33
CA ASN A 52 7.97 28.26 -4.60
C ASN A 52 7.38 28.15 -3.18
N GLU A 53 6.61 29.13 -2.71
CA GLU A 53 5.81 29.00 -1.49
C GLU A 53 4.47 28.32 -1.77
N PHE A 54 3.94 27.62 -0.77
CA PHE A 54 2.74 26.79 -0.92
C PHE A 54 1.82 26.82 0.31
N LEU A 55 0.55 26.48 0.09
CA LEU A 55 -0.36 25.98 1.12
C LEU A 55 -0.42 24.46 1.03
N GLN A 56 -0.50 23.76 2.17
CA GLN A 56 -0.68 22.31 2.21
C GLN A 56 -2.02 21.96 2.86
N SER A 57 -2.78 21.03 2.31
CA SER A 57 -4.01 20.53 2.96
C SER A 57 -3.70 19.94 4.33
N LYS A 58 -4.65 20.00 5.27
CA LYS A 58 -4.43 19.47 6.63
C LYS A 58 -4.12 17.98 6.62
N ASN A 59 -4.74 17.23 5.72
CA ASN A 59 -4.44 15.82 5.50
C ASN A 59 -3.19 15.60 4.65
N GLY A 60 -2.30 16.59 4.48
CA GLY A 60 -1.01 16.48 3.80
C GLY A 60 -1.00 16.15 2.31
N LEU A 61 -2.11 15.67 1.74
CA LEU A 61 -2.18 15.06 0.42
C LEU A 61 -2.04 16.06 -0.74
N TYR A 62 -2.38 17.32 -0.49
CA TYR A 62 -2.50 18.31 -1.54
C TYR A 62 -1.70 19.55 -1.20
N LYS A 63 -1.08 20.12 -2.21
CA LYS A 63 -0.42 21.41 -2.13
C LYS A 63 -1.01 22.35 -3.17
N LEU A 64 -1.13 23.62 -2.81
CA LEU A 64 -1.33 24.73 -3.72
C LEU A 64 -0.04 25.55 -3.71
N ILE A 65 0.71 25.54 -4.80
CA ILE A 65 2.03 26.16 -4.90
C ILE A 65 2.04 27.19 -6.02
N LEU A 66 2.66 28.36 -5.79
CA LEU A 66 3.02 29.27 -6.86
C LEU A 66 4.38 28.85 -7.39
N HIS A 67 4.45 28.21 -8.56
CA HIS A 67 5.73 27.77 -9.13
C HIS A 67 6.61 28.95 -9.56
N GLN A 68 7.92 28.68 -9.72
CA GLN A 68 8.91 29.64 -10.22
C GLN A 68 8.60 30.19 -11.62
N ASP A 69 7.84 29.45 -12.44
CA ASP A 69 7.37 29.91 -13.75
C ASP A 69 6.14 30.84 -13.68
N GLY A 70 5.68 31.17 -12.46
CA GLY A 70 4.53 32.03 -12.22
C GLY A 70 3.17 31.34 -12.37
N ASN A 71 3.14 30.01 -12.50
CA ASN A 71 1.91 29.23 -12.51
C ASN A 71 1.46 28.87 -11.09
N LEU A 72 0.21 29.12 -10.75
CA LEU A 72 -0.38 28.62 -9.49
C LEU A 72 -0.96 27.23 -9.75
N VAL A 73 -0.47 26.24 -9.03
CA VAL A 73 -0.77 24.82 -9.29
C VAL A 73 -1.29 24.17 -8.03
N VAL A 74 -2.39 23.43 -8.16
CA VAL A 74 -2.74 22.38 -7.19
C VAL A 74 -2.10 21.09 -7.69
N HIS A 75 -1.44 20.37 -6.81
CA HIS A 75 -0.88 19.05 -7.08
C HIS A 75 -1.00 18.14 -5.85
N TYR A 76 -0.94 16.83 -6.07
CA TYR A 76 -0.68 15.90 -4.98
C TYR A 76 0.69 16.23 -4.39
N PHE A 77 0.90 15.97 -3.10
CA PHE A 77 2.20 16.15 -2.46
C PHE A 77 3.33 15.39 -3.19
N THR A 78 2.97 14.30 -3.89
CA THR A 78 3.86 13.50 -4.76
C THR A 78 4.28 14.19 -6.05
N GLY A 79 3.78 15.39 -6.35
CA GLY A 79 4.08 16.14 -7.57
C GLY A 79 3.07 15.96 -8.71
N LYS A 80 2.12 15.02 -8.61
CA LYS A 80 1.10 14.82 -9.65
C LYS A 80 0.21 16.05 -9.80
N HIS A 81 0.30 16.72 -10.94
CA HIS A 81 -0.50 17.88 -11.30
C HIS A 81 -2.01 17.59 -11.25
N ILE A 82 -2.77 18.52 -10.66
CA ILE A 82 -4.21 18.39 -10.44
C ILE A 82 -4.97 19.50 -11.17
N TRP A 83 -4.49 20.74 -11.09
CA TRP A 83 -5.12 21.94 -11.64
C TRP A 83 -4.07 23.04 -11.73
N SER A 84 -4.21 23.98 -12.67
CA SER A 84 -3.43 25.21 -12.66
C SER A 84 -4.21 26.43 -13.09
N SER A 85 -3.72 27.62 -12.71
CA SER A 85 -4.25 28.92 -13.12
C SER A 85 -3.99 29.27 -14.58
N ASN A 86 -3.20 28.45 -15.30
CA ASN A 86 -2.73 28.74 -16.66
C ASN A 86 -2.05 30.12 -16.77
N SER A 87 -1.23 30.44 -15.75
CA SER A 87 -0.45 31.70 -15.67
C SER A 87 1.05 31.49 -15.86
N LYS A 88 1.45 30.30 -16.31
CA LYS A 88 2.83 29.97 -16.66
C LYS A 88 3.41 31.01 -17.62
N ASN A 89 4.63 31.46 -17.33
CA ASN A 89 5.41 32.44 -18.08
C ASN A 89 4.73 33.81 -18.27
N LYS A 90 3.69 34.14 -17.48
CA LYS A 90 3.06 35.48 -17.49
C LYS A 90 3.71 36.48 -16.53
N GLY A 91 4.89 36.14 -16.00
CA GLY A 91 5.68 37.00 -15.10
C GLY A 91 5.14 37.11 -13.67
N GLY A 92 4.29 36.18 -13.24
CA GLY A 92 3.71 36.16 -11.90
C GLY A 92 4.74 35.80 -10.82
N VAL A 93 4.89 36.64 -9.79
CA VAL A 93 5.88 36.47 -8.71
C VAL A 93 5.28 36.39 -7.30
N ARG A 94 4.01 36.80 -7.14
CA ARG A 94 3.35 36.85 -5.83
C ARG A 94 1.85 36.61 -5.94
N LEU A 95 1.34 35.60 -5.24
CA LEU A 95 -0.09 35.37 -5.02
C LEU A 95 -0.54 36.18 -3.81
N LEU A 96 -1.66 36.90 -3.88
CA LEU A 96 -2.23 37.68 -2.78
C LEU A 96 -3.70 37.32 -2.59
N MET A 97 -4.11 37.01 -1.36
CA MET A 97 -5.51 36.99 -0.98
C MET A 97 -5.94 38.42 -0.66
N ARG A 98 -6.60 39.11 -1.60
CA ARG A 98 -7.02 40.50 -1.43
C ARG A 98 -8.24 40.63 -0.52
N ASP A 99 -8.41 41.80 0.08
CA ASP A 99 -9.52 42.12 1.00
C ASP A 99 -10.89 42.12 0.34
N ASP A 100 -10.95 42.28 -0.99
CA ASP A 100 -12.18 42.21 -1.77
C ASP A 100 -12.60 40.79 -2.19
N GLY A 101 -11.92 39.76 -1.63
CA GLY A 101 -12.25 38.36 -1.88
C GLY A 101 -11.75 37.81 -3.22
N ILE A 102 -10.85 38.52 -3.89
CA ILE A 102 -10.21 38.06 -5.13
C ILE A 102 -8.80 37.56 -4.82
N LEU A 103 -8.49 36.35 -5.29
CA LEU A 103 -7.14 35.79 -5.23
C LEU A 103 -6.40 36.20 -6.51
N THR A 104 -5.28 36.90 -6.39
CA THR A 104 -4.59 37.50 -7.55
C THR A 104 -3.11 37.17 -7.57
N ILE A 105 -2.58 36.82 -8.74
CA ILE A 105 -1.14 36.70 -8.99
C ILE A 105 -0.66 38.03 -9.57
N TYR A 106 0.30 38.65 -8.89
CA TYR A 106 0.95 39.90 -9.27
C TYR A 106 2.30 39.65 -9.94
N LYS A 107 2.62 40.47 -10.94
CA LYS A 107 3.95 40.62 -11.53
C LYS A 107 4.81 41.57 -10.69
N LYS A 108 6.12 41.65 -10.98
CA LYS A 108 7.05 42.58 -10.29
C LYS A 108 6.59 44.04 -10.40
N ASN A 109 6.08 44.45 -11.57
CA ASN A 109 5.56 45.80 -11.82
C ASN A 109 4.14 46.05 -11.25
N LYS A 110 3.65 45.19 -10.34
CA LYS A 110 2.31 45.27 -9.72
C LYS A 110 1.11 45.08 -10.68
N SER A 111 1.31 44.82 -11.98
CA SER A 111 0.23 44.36 -12.87
C SER A 111 -0.18 42.91 -12.56
N HIS A 112 -1.36 42.48 -13.03
CA HIS A 112 -1.88 41.15 -12.73
C HIS A 112 -1.50 40.13 -13.80
N ALA A 113 -1.05 38.95 -13.39
CA ALA A 113 -0.84 37.79 -14.26
C ALA A 113 -2.08 36.88 -14.33
N TRP A 114 -2.88 36.85 -13.25
CA TRP A 114 -4.11 36.08 -13.14
C TRP A 114 -4.95 36.54 -11.94
N SER A 115 -6.27 36.39 -12.01
CA SER A 115 -7.18 36.56 -10.86
C SER A 115 -8.26 35.49 -10.85
N SER A 116 -8.69 35.09 -9.65
CA SER A 116 -9.70 34.04 -9.46
C SER A 116 -11.10 34.46 -9.89
N SER A 117 -11.42 35.75 -9.84
CA SER A 117 -12.72 36.31 -10.20
C SER A 117 -12.60 37.78 -10.59
N LYS A 118 -13.56 38.28 -11.36
CA LYS A 118 -13.77 39.72 -11.61
C LYS A 118 -14.69 40.37 -10.56
N LYS A 119 -15.46 39.56 -9.82
CA LYS A 119 -16.47 40.03 -8.87
C LYS A 119 -15.86 40.26 -7.49
N LYS A 120 -15.90 41.51 -7.02
CA LYS A 120 -15.56 41.90 -5.65
C LYS A 120 -16.65 41.45 -4.68
N ASN A 121 -16.26 41.17 -3.45
CA ASN A 121 -17.16 40.76 -2.39
C ASN A 121 -16.80 41.46 -1.08
N LYS A 122 -17.81 41.75 -0.25
CA LYS A 122 -17.64 42.33 1.09
C LYS A 122 -17.56 41.21 2.15
N GLY A 123 -16.67 41.36 3.12
CA GLY A 123 -16.49 40.44 4.26
C GLY A 123 -15.01 40.15 4.54
N LYS A 124 -14.71 39.17 5.39
CA LYS A 124 -13.32 38.75 5.68
C LYS A 124 -12.96 37.53 4.82
N PRO A 125 -12.20 37.69 3.72
CA PRO A 125 -11.88 36.57 2.84
C PRO A 125 -10.69 35.75 3.35
N PHE A 126 -10.66 34.49 2.95
CA PHE A 126 -9.50 33.62 3.09
C PHE A 126 -9.52 32.52 2.04
N LEU A 127 -8.34 32.11 1.60
CA LEU A 127 -8.12 30.94 0.75
C LEU A 127 -7.75 29.75 1.63
N ILE A 128 -8.29 28.57 1.34
CA ILE A 128 -7.93 27.32 2.03
C ILE A 128 -7.65 26.21 1.02
N MET A 129 -6.54 25.49 1.21
CA MET A 129 -6.26 24.20 0.58
C MET A 129 -6.96 23.11 1.40
N GLN A 130 -8.02 22.53 0.84
CA GLN A 130 -8.88 21.56 1.52
C GLN A 130 -8.37 20.12 1.34
N ASN A 131 -8.85 19.25 2.23
CA ASN A 131 -8.47 17.83 2.28
C ASN A 131 -9.01 16.99 1.12
N ASP A 132 -9.96 17.52 0.35
CA ASP A 132 -10.48 16.89 -0.87
C ASP A 132 -9.67 17.25 -2.14
N GLY A 133 -8.62 18.07 -1.98
CA GLY A 133 -7.81 18.56 -3.09
C GLY A 133 -8.40 19.78 -3.78
N ASN A 134 -9.38 20.45 -3.18
CA ASN A 134 -9.92 21.71 -3.66
C ASN A 134 -9.25 22.92 -2.99
N ALA A 135 -8.87 23.92 -3.78
CA ALA A 135 -8.46 25.23 -3.27
C ALA A 135 -9.65 26.18 -3.36
N VAL A 136 -10.12 26.69 -2.22
CA VAL A 136 -11.38 27.45 -2.15
C VAL A 136 -11.17 28.79 -1.46
N VAL A 137 -11.68 29.85 -2.07
CA VAL A 137 -11.80 31.16 -1.42
C VAL A 137 -13.17 31.24 -0.75
N TYR A 138 -13.15 31.47 0.55
CA TYR A 138 -14.32 31.72 1.36
C TYR A 138 -14.37 33.16 1.84
N ILE A 139 -15.57 33.63 2.13
CA ILE A 139 -15.83 34.90 2.79
C ILE A 139 -16.67 34.63 4.03
N ASN A 140 -16.20 35.11 5.17
CA ASN A 140 -17.00 35.15 6.39
C ASN A 140 -17.80 36.45 6.41
N LYS A 141 -19.13 36.32 6.43
CA LYS A 141 -20.08 37.42 6.61
C LYS A 141 -21.11 36.99 7.65
N ASN A 142 -21.27 37.78 8.72
CA ASN A 142 -22.21 37.52 9.82
C ASN A 142 -22.11 36.07 10.36
N SER A 143 -20.88 35.63 10.66
CA SER A 143 -20.57 34.27 11.16
C SER A 143 -20.93 33.11 10.21
N LYS A 144 -21.36 33.39 8.97
CA LYS A 144 -21.60 32.39 7.93
C LYS A 144 -20.47 32.39 6.90
N LYS A 145 -20.03 31.19 6.53
CA LYS A 145 -18.94 30.93 5.58
C LYS A 145 -19.50 30.69 4.18
N LYS A 146 -19.22 31.58 3.21
CA LYS A 146 -19.68 31.47 1.81
C LYS A 146 -18.51 31.24 0.86
N ALA A 147 -18.57 30.20 0.03
CA ALA A 147 -17.58 29.97 -1.03
C ALA A 147 -17.84 30.95 -2.19
N VAL A 148 -16.80 31.66 -2.66
CA VAL A 148 -16.90 32.64 -3.76
C VAL A 148 -16.02 32.30 -4.96
N TRP A 149 -15.05 31.41 -4.77
CA TRP A 149 -14.27 30.81 -5.84
C TRP A 149 -13.75 29.44 -5.43
N SER A 150 -13.56 28.56 -6.40
CA SER A 150 -13.03 27.22 -6.23
C SER A 150 -12.18 26.88 -7.45
N SER A 151 -11.01 26.25 -7.24
CA SER A 151 -10.21 25.71 -8.35
C SER A 151 -10.96 24.62 -9.12
N GLY A 152 -12.02 24.04 -8.53
CA GLY A 152 -12.76 22.94 -9.15
C GLY A 152 -11.95 21.64 -9.22
N SER A 153 -10.78 21.62 -8.58
CA SER A 153 -9.83 20.51 -8.64
C SER A 153 -10.35 19.24 -7.97
N PHE A 154 -11.46 19.30 -7.23
CA PHE A 154 -12.17 18.12 -6.72
C PHE A 154 -13.00 17.38 -7.78
N LYS A 155 -13.42 18.05 -8.87
CA LYS A 155 -14.37 17.48 -9.85
C LYS A 155 -13.77 16.27 -10.56
N GLY A 156 -14.56 15.19 -10.70
CA GLY A 156 -14.14 13.92 -11.32
C GLY A 156 -13.30 13.00 -10.43
N ARG A 157 -12.94 13.42 -9.21
CA ARG A 157 -12.24 12.55 -8.25
C ARG A 157 -13.25 11.79 -7.40
N LYS A 158 -13.09 10.46 -7.37
CA LYS A 158 -13.77 9.63 -6.36
C LYS A 158 -13.35 10.15 -4.98
N LYS A 159 -14.32 10.54 -4.17
CA LYS A 159 -14.16 11.00 -2.79
C LYS A 159 -13.55 9.85 -1.97
N TYR A 160 -12.24 9.86 -1.80
CA TYR A 160 -11.55 8.90 -0.95
C TYR A 160 -11.37 9.53 0.43
N SER A 161 -12.05 8.96 1.42
CA SER A 161 -11.77 9.31 2.80
C SER A 161 -10.56 8.49 3.26
N PRO A 162 -9.47 9.14 3.69
CA PRO A 162 -8.39 8.44 4.38
C PRO A 162 -8.86 7.89 5.74
N GLN A 163 -10.07 8.19 6.21
CA GLN A 163 -10.63 7.75 7.50
C GLN A 163 -11.64 6.61 7.31
N TRP A 164 -11.21 5.53 6.65
CA TRP A 164 -12.13 4.46 6.31
C TRP A 164 -12.60 3.66 7.55
N MET A 165 -11.78 3.55 8.60
CA MET A 165 -12.19 2.85 9.83
C MET A 165 -13.23 3.67 10.58
N GLN A 166 -13.07 4.99 10.68
CA GLN A 166 -14.08 5.88 11.26
C GLN A 166 -15.43 5.75 10.55
N ASN A 167 -15.41 5.78 9.22
CA ASN A 167 -16.61 5.61 8.41
C ASN A 167 -17.27 4.22 8.55
N SER A 168 -16.58 3.27 9.19
CA SER A 168 -17.04 1.89 9.35
C SER A 168 -17.30 1.54 10.82
N LEU A 169 -17.26 2.50 11.76
CA LEU A 169 -17.40 2.24 13.19
C LEU A 169 -18.70 1.52 13.57
N ASP A 170 -19.80 1.74 12.86
CA ASP A 170 -21.06 1.02 13.09
C ASP A 170 -20.93 -0.49 12.84
N ILE A 171 -19.94 -0.90 12.04
CA ILE A 171 -19.65 -2.30 11.71
C ILE A 171 -18.52 -2.82 12.59
N ILE A 172 -17.41 -2.09 12.69
CA ILE A 172 -16.17 -2.58 13.29
C ILE A 172 -15.92 -2.10 14.73
N GLY A 173 -16.66 -1.11 15.21
CA GLY A 173 -16.34 -0.40 16.44
C GLY A 173 -16.33 -1.28 17.68
N ASP A 174 -17.32 -2.16 17.83
CA ASP A 174 -17.42 -3.07 18.98
C ASP A 174 -16.62 -4.38 18.79
N LYS A 175 -15.86 -4.48 17.70
CA LYS A 175 -15.04 -5.67 17.39
C LYS A 175 -13.65 -5.55 17.98
N LYS A 176 -13.03 -6.69 18.23
CA LYS A 176 -11.61 -6.81 18.53
C LYS A 176 -10.75 -6.58 17.28
N ILE A 177 -9.48 -6.23 17.44
CA ILE A 177 -8.52 -6.20 16.32
C ILE A 177 -8.50 -7.56 15.60
N SER A 178 -8.56 -8.68 16.33
CA SER A 178 -8.61 -10.04 15.77
C SER A 178 -9.84 -10.35 14.92
N GLU A 179 -10.92 -9.59 15.08
CA GLU A 179 -12.19 -9.84 14.43
C GLU A 179 -12.34 -9.02 13.16
N ILE A 180 -11.49 -8.03 12.90
CA ILE A 180 -11.58 -7.20 11.70
C ILE A 180 -10.54 -7.59 10.66
N THR A 181 -10.80 -7.15 9.43
CA THR A 181 -9.86 -7.13 8.32
C THR A 181 -9.33 -5.71 8.15
N ILE A 182 -8.01 -5.56 8.15
CA ILE A 182 -7.31 -4.30 7.86
C ILE A 182 -6.39 -4.46 6.65
N VAL A 183 -5.92 -3.34 6.11
CA VAL A 183 -4.95 -3.33 5.01
C VAL A 183 -3.54 -3.26 5.58
N GLY A 184 -2.67 -4.15 5.11
CA GLY A 184 -1.26 -4.17 5.43
C GLY A 184 -0.38 -3.82 4.22
N SER A 185 0.72 -3.13 4.47
CA SER A 185 1.72 -2.75 3.47
C SER A 185 3.01 -3.54 3.71
N HIS A 186 3.44 -4.29 2.69
CA HIS A 186 4.69 -5.06 2.71
C HIS A 186 5.89 -4.18 2.39
N ASP A 187 6.99 -4.38 3.14
CA ASP A 187 8.24 -3.62 3.02
C ASP A 187 7.99 -2.11 2.94
N SER A 188 7.22 -1.65 3.93
CA SER A 188 6.63 -0.34 3.97
C SER A 188 7.69 0.76 3.89
N GLY A 189 7.51 1.68 2.96
CA GLY A 189 8.42 2.82 2.78
C GLY A 189 9.68 2.50 1.97
N ALA A 190 9.84 1.29 1.42
CA ALA A 190 10.84 1.04 0.37
C ALA A 190 10.35 1.59 -0.99
N ASN A 191 10.17 2.92 -1.05
CA ASN A 191 9.60 3.65 -2.19
C ASN A 191 10.58 4.57 -2.92
N THR A 192 11.81 4.60 -2.44
CA THR A 192 12.89 5.45 -2.93
C THR A 192 14.21 4.76 -2.61
N ARG A 193 15.29 5.21 -3.24
CA ARG A 193 16.63 4.64 -3.08
C ARG A 193 17.56 5.66 -2.43
N ASN A 194 17.56 5.71 -1.10
CA ASN A 194 18.42 6.59 -0.29
C ASN A 194 19.79 5.95 0.00
N GLY A 195 20.45 5.46 -1.04
CA GLY A 195 21.63 4.60 -0.94
C GLY A 195 21.28 3.10 -1.01
N GLY A 196 22.31 2.29 -1.23
CA GLY A 196 22.16 0.85 -1.44
C GLY A 196 23.43 0.22 -1.96
N THR A 197 23.40 -1.09 -2.17
CA THR A 197 24.53 -1.88 -2.67
C THR A 197 24.68 -1.78 -4.19
N SER A 198 25.82 -2.22 -4.73
CA SER A 198 26.15 -2.10 -6.16
C SER A 198 25.19 -2.79 -7.12
N LEU A 199 24.45 -3.83 -6.68
CA LEU A 199 23.45 -4.54 -7.50
C LEU A 199 22.01 -4.11 -7.15
N SER A 200 21.84 -3.12 -6.28
CA SER A 200 20.52 -2.57 -5.95
C SER A 200 20.07 -1.56 -7.00
N ASN A 201 18.81 -1.66 -7.41
CA ASN A 201 18.13 -0.61 -8.17
C ASN A 201 16.60 -0.71 -7.99
N ASP A 202 15.88 0.33 -8.42
CA ASP A 202 14.44 0.44 -8.18
C ASP A 202 13.63 -0.77 -8.66
N CYS A 203 14.13 -1.52 -9.66
CA CYS A 203 13.49 -2.74 -10.16
C CYS A 203 13.37 -3.85 -9.11
N ASN A 204 14.42 -4.01 -8.30
CA ASN A 204 14.61 -5.14 -7.39
C ASN A 204 14.64 -4.70 -5.92
N THR A 205 14.54 -3.39 -5.64
CA THR A 205 14.46 -2.88 -4.26
C THR A 205 13.14 -2.22 -3.92
N ASN A 206 12.47 -1.55 -4.87
CA ASN A 206 11.27 -0.79 -4.52
C ASN A 206 10.05 -1.71 -4.50
N THR A 207 9.49 -1.91 -3.31
CA THR A 207 8.25 -2.66 -3.08
C THR A 207 7.03 -1.73 -3.08
N GLN A 208 7.25 -0.44 -2.82
CA GLN A 208 6.23 0.60 -2.82
C GLN A 208 6.60 1.69 -3.84
N SER A 209 5.60 2.36 -4.44
CA SER A 209 5.84 3.59 -5.23
C SER A 209 5.46 4.87 -4.46
N LYS A 210 5.03 4.71 -3.22
CA LYS A 210 4.43 5.72 -2.36
C LYS A 210 5.09 5.70 -0.99
N ASN A 211 5.25 6.88 -0.39
CA ASN A 211 5.76 6.99 0.97
C ASN A 211 4.71 6.50 2.00
N ILE A 212 5.07 6.41 3.27
CA ILE A 212 4.16 5.95 4.32
C ILE A 212 2.89 6.81 4.39
N PHE A 213 3.03 8.13 4.23
CA PHE A 213 1.88 9.03 4.25
C PHE A 213 0.81 8.70 3.21
N ASP A 214 1.25 8.46 1.98
CA ASP A 214 0.38 8.13 0.86
C ASP A 214 -0.24 6.75 1.07
N GLN A 215 0.54 5.76 1.54
CA GLN A 215 0.03 4.44 1.87
C GLN A 215 -1.07 4.51 2.96
N LEU A 216 -0.86 5.28 4.03
CA LEU A 216 -1.88 5.57 5.05
C LEU A 216 -3.13 6.20 4.44
N SER A 217 -2.93 7.16 3.53
CA SER A 217 -4.00 7.90 2.86
C SER A 217 -4.82 7.04 1.90
N PHE A 218 -4.21 5.99 1.35
CA PHE A 218 -4.89 4.97 0.54
C PHE A 218 -5.52 3.85 1.38
N GLY A 219 -5.28 3.84 2.69
CA GLY A 219 -6.02 3.04 3.66
C GLY A 219 -5.20 1.95 4.35
N ALA A 220 -3.88 1.89 4.17
CA ALA A 220 -3.01 1.00 4.94
C ALA A 220 -3.05 1.35 6.44
N ARG A 221 -3.10 0.32 7.30
CA ARG A 221 -3.14 0.43 8.76
C ARG A 221 -2.14 -0.47 9.46
N TYR A 222 -1.62 -1.48 8.77
CA TYR A 222 -0.52 -2.33 9.23
C TYR A 222 0.69 -2.12 8.33
N PHE A 223 1.86 -1.82 8.89
CA PHE A 223 3.07 -1.52 8.14
C PHE A 223 4.22 -2.41 8.58
N ASP A 224 4.78 -3.20 7.68
CA ASP A 224 6.05 -3.91 7.93
C ASP A 224 7.21 -2.96 7.68
N ILE A 225 7.75 -2.43 8.77
CA ILE A 225 8.87 -1.50 8.79
C ILE A 225 10.13 -2.31 9.06
N ARG A 226 11.04 -2.32 8.09
CA ARG A 226 12.33 -3.01 8.21
C ARG A 226 13.44 -2.00 8.45
N PRO A 227 13.78 -1.67 9.71
CA PRO A 227 14.69 -0.57 9.99
C PRO A 227 16.13 -0.91 9.60
N VAL A 228 16.79 0.02 8.94
CA VAL A 228 18.18 -0.09 8.51
C VAL A 228 18.98 1.12 8.98
N ILE A 229 20.17 0.88 9.53
CA ILE A 229 21.16 1.93 9.80
C ILE A 229 22.04 2.08 8.56
N SER A 230 22.12 3.31 8.05
CA SER A 230 23.00 3.70 6.97
C SER A 230 23.52 5.13 7.17
N ASN A 231 24.84 5.31 7.15
CA ASN A 231 25.53 6.55 7.49
C ASN A 231 25.03 7.16 8.81
N GLY A 232 24.91 6.33 9.85
CA GLY A 232 24.47 6.73 11.19
C GLY A 232 23.00 7.16 11.30
N LYS A 233 22.17 6.92 10.27
CA LYS A 233 20.76 7.33 10.23
C LYS A 233 19.86 6.12 9.98
N PHE A 234 18.63 6.20 10.50
CA PHE A 234 17.63 5.16 10.30
C PHE A 234 16.78 5.37 9.04
N TYR A 235 16.66 4.31 8.26
CA TYR A 235 15.80 4.18 7.08
C TYR A 235 14.94 2.94 7.22
N THR A 236 13.94 2.78 6.37
CA THR A 236 13.47 1.44 6.00
C THR A 236 14.44 0.82 5.01
N GLY A 237 14.45 -0.50 4.86
CA GLY A 237 15.31 -1.16 3.89
C GLY A 237 14.71 -2.44 3.34
N HIS A 238 15.02 -2.70 2.07
CA HIS A 238 14.72 -3.96 1.42
C HIS A 238 16.05 -4.57 0.99
N TYR A 239 16.52 -5.53 1.79
CA TYR A 239 17.81 -6.21 1.63
C TYR A 239 17.64 -7.72 1.70
N GLY A 240 18.37 -8.43 0.85
CA GLY A 240 18.46 -9.88 0.84
C GLY A 240 19.87 -10.35 0.51
N LYS A 241 20.25 -11.51 1.04
CA LYS A 241 21.51 -12.16 0.67
C LYS A 241 21.31 -12.94 -0.64
N LEU A 242 22.17 -12.69 -1.63
CA LEU A 242 22.13 -13.45 -2.86
C LEU A 242 22.72 -14.84 -2.62
N ASN A 243 21.90 -15.87 -2.79
CA ASN A 243 22.30 -17.27 -2.64
C ASN A 243 22.46 -17.97 -4.01
N PHE A 244 22.81 -17.22 -5.05
CA PHE A 244 23.05 -17.77 -6.39
C PHE A 244 24.11 -16.95 -7.14
N ASN A 245 24.77 -17.60 -8.10
CA ASN A 245 25.78 -16.96 -8.93
C ASN A 245 25.12 -16.09 -10.01
N VAL A 246 25.19 -14.77 -9.84
CA VAL A 246 24.66 -13.80 -10.81
C VAL A 246 25.33 -13.95 -12.17
N GLY A 247 26.63 -14.25 -12.21
CA GLY A 247 27.39 -14.44 -13.46
C GLY A 247 26.93 -15.65 -14.26
N GLU A 248 26.67 -16.77 -13.61
CA GLU A 248 26.13 -17.98 -14.24
C GLU A 248 24.74 -17.73 -14.83
N GLU A 249 23.86 -17.06 -14.09
CA GLU A 249 22.50 -16.76 -14.56
C GLU A 249 22.51 -15.77 -15.72
N ILE A 250 23.40 -14.75 -15.69
CA ILE A 250 23.64 -13.87 -16.84
C ILE A 250 24.08 -14.70 -18.06
N THR A 251 25.03 -15.61 -17.89
CA THR A 251 25.55 -16.48 -18.96
C THR A 251 24.44 -17.37 -19.53
N SER A 252 23.59 -17.92 -18.67
CA SER A 252 22.43 -18.73 -19.06
C SER A 252 21.41 -17.94 -19.88
N ILE A 253 21.04 -16.73 -19.42
CA ILE A 253 20.12 -15.83 -20.14
C ILE A 253 20.72 -15.44 -21.49
N GLN A 254 22.02 -15.13 -21.52
CA GLN A 254 22.75 -14.79 -22.75
C GLN A 254 22.80 -15.96 -23.73
N ASN A 255 23.07 -17.19 -23.27
CA ASN A 255 23.06 -18.38 -24.12
C ASN A 255 21.67 -18.65 -24.72
N LYS A 256 20.60 -18.42 -23.96
CA LYS A 256 19.22 -18.48 -24.49
C LYS A 256 19.00 -17.40 -25.55
N ALA A 257 19.39 -16.15 -25.27
CA ALA A 257 19.29 -15.05 -26.22
C ALA A 257 20.08 -15.33 -27.50
N PHE A 258 21.32 -15.80 -27.35
CA PHE A 258 22.21 -16.24 -28.42
C PHE A 258 21.56 -17.32 -29.27
N ASN A 259 21.00 -18.37 -28.65
CA ASN A 259 20.33 -19.45 -29.38
C ASN A 259 19.07 -18.98 -30.12
N THR A 260 18.29 -18.05 -29.55
CA THR A 260 17.13 -17.45 -30.22
C THR A 260 17.55 -16.62 -31.43
N ILE A 261 18.56 -15.77 -31.27
CA ILE A 261 19.12 -14.96 -32.35
C ILE A 261 19.74 -15.85 -33.43
N LYS A 262 20.54 -16.84 -33.02
CA LYS A 262 21.16 -17.84 -33.89
C LYS A 262 20.12 -18.57 -34.73
N LYS A 263 19.01 -19.07 -34.14
CA LYS A 263 17.91 -19.68 -34.89
C LYS A 263 17.26 -18.73 -35.91
N GLY A 264 17.11 -17.45 -35.56
CA GLY A 264 16.58 -16.42 -36.47
C GLY A 264 17.55 -16.01 -37.60
N ILE A 265 18.85 -16.05 -37.32
CA ILE A 265 19.93 -15.66 -38.23
C ILE A 265 20.37 -16.82 -39.13
N GLU A 266 20.55 -18.04 -38.62
CA GLU A 266 21.01 -19.21 -39.39
C GLU A 266 20.14 -19.47 -40.63
N PHE A 267 18.82 -19.26 -40.53
CA PHE A 267 17.89 -19.32 -41.67
C PHE A 267 18.29 -18.42 -42.86
N SER A 268 19.04 -17.35 -42.63
CA SER A 268 19.51 -16.41 -43.67
C SER A 268 20.99 -16.56 -44.03
N PHE A 269 21.81 -17.17 -43.16
CA PHE A 269 23.27 -17.30 -43.32
C PHE A 269 23.74 -18.69 -43.75
N ASP A 270 22.85 -19.71 -43.76
CA ASP A 270 23.07 -21.00 -44.45
C ASP A 270 23.41 -20.85 -45.95
N LEU A 271 23.18 -19.65 -46.48
CA LEU A 271 23.31 -19.31 -47.89
C LEU A 271 24.65 -18.60 -48.19
N ILE A 272 25.52 -18.40 -47.19
CA ILE A 272 26.82 -17.73 -47.32
C ILE A 272 27.93 -18.64 -46.74
N PRO A 273 28.93 -19.07 -47.54
CA PRO A 273 30.08 -19.83 -47.04
C PRO A 273 30.80 -19.09 -45.90
N GLY A 274 31.08 -19.78 -44.79
CA GLY A 274 31.75 -19.19 -43.60
C GLY A 274 30.90 -18.22 -42.75
N GLY A 275 29.69 -17.85 -43.19
CA GLY A 275 28.83 -16.89 -42.49
C GLY A 275 28.41 -17.34 -41.09
N LYS A 276 28.23 -18.65 -40.88
CA LYS A 276 27.92 -19.24 -39.55
C LYS A 276 29.00 -18.97 -38.52
N ASP A 277 30.27 -19.11 -38.90
CA ASP A 277 31.38 -19.03 -37.95
C ASP A 277 31.76 -17.59 -37.63
N TRP A 278 31.59 -16.67 -38.59
CA TRP A 278 31.69 -15.23 -38.34
C TRP A 278 30.62 -14.73 -37.35
N VAL A 279 29.35 -15.13 -37.53
CA VAL A 279 28.26 -14.75 -36.61
C VAL A 279 28.52 -15.28 -35.19
N LYS A 280 28.99 -16.54 -35.06
CA LYS A 280 29.38 -17.10 -33.76
C LYS A 280 30.47 -16.26 -33.09
N LYS A 281 31.50 -15.84 -33.83
CA LYS A 281 32.65 -15.07 -33.31
C LYS A 281 32.26 -13.66 -32.85
N GLU A 282 31.50 -12.92 -33.65
CA GLU A 282 31.04 -11.57 -33.31
C GLU A 282 30.10 -11.55 -32.10
N LEU A 283 29.14 -12.49 -32.06
CA LEU A 283 28.25 -12.61 -30.91
C LEU A 283 29.06 -12.94 -29.64
N LYS A 284 29.98 -13.92 -29.69
CA LYS A 284 30.82 -14.29 -28.54
C LYS A 284 31.67 -13.12 -28.01
N ASN A 285 32.16 -12.22 -28.88
CA ASN A 285 32.96 -11.06 -28.48
C ASN A 285 32.12 -9.92 -27.87
N LYS A 286 30.90 -9.67 -28.36
CA LYS A 286 30.01 -8.62 -27.82
C LYS A 286 29.38 -8.96 -26.47
N PHE A 287 29.41 -10.22 -26.04
CA PHE A 287 28.83 -10.68 -24.78
C PHE A 287 29.85 -10.93 -23.63
N LYS A 288 31.10 -10.47 -23.74
CA LYS A 288 32.09 -10.62 -22.65
C LYS A 288 31.83 -9.64 -21.49
N PHE A 289 31.64 -10.14 -20.27
CA PHE A 289 31.48 -9.32 -19.06
C PHE A 289 32.18 -9.90 -17.83
N LYS A 290 32.66 -9.01 -16.94
CA LYS A 290 33.19 -9.38 -15.61
C LYS A 290 32.04 -9.82 -14.70
N THR A 291 32.22 -10.97 -14.05
CA THR A 291 31.28 -11.54 -13.08
C THR A 291 31.41 -10.83 -11.72
N PRO A 292 30.31 -10.34 -11.11
CA PRO A 292 30.35 -9.90 -9.71
C PRO A 292 30.38 -11.11 -8.77
N SER A 293 31.07 -10.99 -7.63
CA SER A 293 31.16 -12.05 -6.62
C SER A 293 29.83 -12.34 -5.91
N THR A 294 29.68 -13.57 -5.41
CA THR A 294 28.39 -14.29 -5.33
C THR A 294 27.91 -14.59 -3.90
N ASN A 295 28.32 -13.82 -2.89
CA ASN A 295 27.91 -14.10 -1.50
C ASN A 295 27.74 -12.84 -0.64
N SER A 296 27.21 -11.77 -1.22
CA SER A 296 27.03 -10.47 -0.55
C SER A 296 25.56 -10.08 -0.39
N TRP A 297 25.29 -9.23 0.60
CA TRP A 297 23.99 -8.60 0.74
C TRP A 297 23.71 -7.67 -0.45
N GLN A 298 22.46 -7.64 -0.89
CA GLN A 298 22.00 -6.71 -1.91
C GLN A 298 20.68 -6.08 -1.51
N GLY A 299 20.57 -4.77 -1.72
CA GLY A 299 19.38 -4.03 -1.33
C GLY A 299 19.60 -2.54 -1.22
N ALA A 300 18.55 -1.82 -0.84
CA ALA A 300 18.59 -0.38 -0.72
C ALA A 300 17.77 0.17 0.43
N ASN A 301 18.16 1.36 0.85
CA ASN A 301 17.47 2.17 1.83
C ASN A 301 16.23 2.82 1.20
N GLY A 302 15.10 2.66 1.87
CA GLY A 302 13.84 3.34 1.61
C GLY A 302 13.74 4.69 2.31
N GLN A 303 12.55 5.01 2.78
CA GLN A 303 12.22 6.25 3.48
C GLN A 303 12.93 6.34 4.84
N LYS A 304 13.40 7.55 5.21
CA LYS A 304 13.97 7.83 6.53
C LYS A 304 12.93 7.62 7.63
N ILE A 305 13.30 6.96 8.73
CA ILE A 305 12.38 6.74 9.86
C ILE A 305 11.90 8.09 10.45
N THR A 306 12.77 9.10 10.57
CA THR A 306 12.39 10.46 10.97
C THR A 306 11.26 11.07 10.12
N GLU A 307 11.23 10.79 8.81
CA GLU A 307 10.15 11.24 7.93
C GLU A 307 8.89 10.38 8.09
N ILE A 308 9.04 9.08 8.37
CA ILE A 308 7.90 8.21 8.70
C ILE A 308 7.20 8.67 9.98
N VAL A 309 7.96 9.06 11.02
CA VAL A 309 7.42 9.64 12.25
C VAL A 309 6.61 10.91 11.94
N LYS A 310 7.15 11.80 11.11
CA LYS A 310 6.44 13.02 10.66
C LYS A 310 5.17 12.68 9.88
N ASP A 311 5.23 11.70 8.99
CA ASP A 311 4.11 11.26 8.19
C ASP A 311 2.97 10.70 9.05
N ILE A 312 3.29 9.82 10.01
CA ILE A 312 2.33 9.25 10.96
C ILE A 312 1.71 10.37 11.81
N ASN A 313 2.52 11.25 12.38
CA ASN A 313 2.04 12.36 13.21
C ASN A 313 1.11 13.30 12.43
N ARG A 314 1.47 13.64 11.19
CA ARG A 314 0.63 14.46 10.31
C ARG A 314 -0.69 13.75 9.99
N PHE A 315 -0.66 12.43 9.80
CA PHE A 315 -1.85 11.66 9.50
C PHE A 315 -2.78 11.59 10.71
N THR A 316 -2.26 11.25 11.89
CA THR A 316 -3.04 11.03 13.12
C THR A 316 -3.54 12.32 13.76
N GLU A 317 -2.99 13.48 13.40
CA GLU A 317 -3.48 14.80 13.82
C GLU A 317 -4.91 15.09 13.33
N VAL A 318 -5.33 14.51 12.21
CA VAL A 318 -6.63 14.79 11.59
C VAL A 318 -7.43 13.54 11.22
N ASN A 319 -6.87 12.35 11.42
CA ASN A 319 -7.52 11.07 11.12
C ASN A 319 -7.43 10.18 12.36
N SER A 320 -8.56 10.06 13.08
CA SER A 320 -8.74 9.19 14.25
C SER A 320 -8.72 7.72 13.83
N GLU A 321 -7.54 7.14 13.64
CA GLU A 321 -7.38 5.81 13.06
C GLU A 321 -6.37 4.99 13.86
N LEU A 322 -6.42 3.66 13.68
CA LEU A 322 -5.48 2.72 14.29
C LEU A 322 -4.32 2.48 13.34
N ILE A 323 -3.09 2.74 13.77
CA ILE A 323 -1.89 2.42 12.99
C ILE A 323 -1.07 1.40 13.75
N ILE A 324 -0.67 0.32 13.07
CA ILE A 324 0.18 -0.73 13.61
C ILE A 324 1.47 -0.74 12.80
N LEU A 325 2.61 -0.49 13.46
CA LEU A 325 3.94 -0.63 12.90
C LEU A 325 4.53 -1.96 13.39
N ASN A 326 4.79 -2.89 12.48
CA ASN A 326 5.52 -4.11 12.77
C ASN A 326 7.00 -3.90 12.43
N LEU A 327 7.86 -3.89 13.44
CA LEU A 327 9.32 -3.78 13.25
C LEU A 327 9.91 -5.19 13.10
N SER A 328 10.45 -5.46 11.91
CA SER A 328 11.05 -6.75 11.58
C SER A 328 12.38 -6.57 10.84
N HIS A 329 13.18 -7.63 10.68
CA HIS A 329 14.35 -7.66 9.78
C HIS A 329 15.33 -6.47 9.90
N SER A 330 15.62 -6.00 11.12
CA SER A 330 16.59 -4.91 11.32
C SER A 330 17.94 -5.21 10.68
N GLY A 331 18.60 -4.23 10.06
CA GLY A 331 19.92 -4.41 9.45
C GLY A 331 20.84 -3.21 9.63
N ASN A 332 22.03 -3.39 10.19
CA ASN A 332 23.07 -2.37 10.16
C ASN A 332 23.92 -2.55 8.89
N THR A 333 23.94 -1.54 8.03
CA THR A 333 24.72 -1.55 6.78
C THR A 333 26.07 -0.82 6.89
N ASP A 334 26.29 -0.08 7.98
CA ASP A 334 27.52 0.69 8.22
C ASP A 334 28.72 -0.21 8.59
N VAL A 335 28.46 -1.49 8.85
CA VAL A 335 29.50 -2.51 9.15
C VAL A 335 30.15 -3.10 7.90
N GLY A 336 29.75 -2.66 6.70
CA GLY A 336 30.28 -3.16 5.44
C GLY A 336 29.45 -4.31 4.84
N ASN A 337 29.45 -4.41 3.51
CA ASN A 337 28.52 -5.27 2.75
C ASN A 337 28.68 -6.79 3.03
N ALA A 338 29.86 -7.23 3.46
CA ALA A 338 30.07 -8.62 3.84
C ALA A 338 29.43 -8.97 5.20
N ASP A 339 29.26 -7.98 6.08
CA ASP A 339 29.06 -8.18 7.51
C ASP A 339 27.73 -7.64 8.03
N TYR A 340 26.77 -7.31 7.14
CA TYR A 340 25.46 -6.81 7.57
C TYR A 340 24.86 -7.72 8.65
N ARG A 341 24.48 -7.10 9.75
CA ARG A 341 23.99 -7.78 10.95
C ARG A 341 22.71 -7.14 11.47
N LYS A 342 22.00 -7.86 12.33
CA LYS A 342 20.88 -7.28 13.09
C LYS A 342 21.37 -6.20 14.05
N PHE A 343 20.44 -5.34 14.49
CA PHE A 343 20.76 -4.31 15.47
C PHE A 343 21.16 -4.91 16.81
N ASN A 344 22.15 -4.29 17.45
CA ASN A 344 22.49 -4.53 18.85
C ASN A 344 21.56 -3.71 19.77
N LYS A 345 21.69 -3.88 21.09
CA LYS A 345 20.82 -3.22 22.08
C LYS A 345 20.86 -1.68 21.98
N GLY A 346 22.04 -1.08 21.85
CA GLY A 346 22.18 0.38 21.76
C GLY A 346 21.57 0.98 20.50
N GLU A 347 21.68 0.27 19.37
CA GLU A 347 21.05 0.64 18.10
C GLU A 347 19.52 0.60 18.18
N TRP A 348 18.95 -0.42 18.85
CA TRP A 348 17.52 -0.47 19.15
C TRP A 348 17.08 0.65 20.09
N ASP A 349 17.86 0.95 21.14
CA ASP A 349 17.57 2.04 22.08
C ASP A 349 17.48 3.40 21.38
N ASN A 350 18.37 3.64 20.41
CA ASN A 350 18.36 4.83 19.57
C ASN A 350 17.13 4.88 18.65
N LEU A 351 16.76 3.75 18.04
CA LEU A 351 15.54 3.68 17.22
C LEU A 351 14.28 3.92 18.07
N PHE A 352 14.21 3.39 19.31
CA PHE A 352 13.09 3.66 20.21
C PHE A 352 12.97 5.12 20.57
N LYS A 353 14.09 5.79 20.82
CA LYS A 353 14.10 7.23 21.07
C LYS A 353 13.52 7.99 19.88
N GLU A 354 13.86 7.59 18.65
CA GLU A 354 13.32 8.21 17.45
C GLU A 354 11.81 7.94 17.29
N LEU A 355 11.38 6.69 17.41
CA LEU A 355 9.97 6.27 17.28
C LEU A 355 9.08 6.78 18.42
N SER A 356 9.63 7.07 19.60
CA SER A 356 8.90 7.68 20.71
C SER A 356 8.41 9.10 20.42
N ASN A 357 8.91 9.73 19.34
CA ASN A 357 8.38 11.01 18.85
C ASN A 357 7.06 10.86 18.06
N ILE A 358 6.59 9.62 17.85
CA ILE A 358 5.24 9.37 17.33
C ILE A 358 4.22 9.78 18.39
N LYS A 359 3.26 10.62 17.99
CA LYS A 359 2.11 11.01 18.80
C LYS A 359 1.09 9.88 18.82
N HIS A 360 0.25 9.86 19.85
CA HIS A 360 -0.84 8.91 20.02
C HIS A 360 -0.40 7.44 20.17
N LEU A 361 0.81 7.19 20.67
CA LEU A 361 1.25 5.85 21.05
C LEU A 361 0.29 5.24 22.09
N TYR A 362 -0.11 3.98 21.89
CA TYR A 362 -1.00 3.26 22.80
C TYR A 362 -0.30 2.98 24.13
N ILE A 363 -0.85 3.49 25.23
CA ILE A 363 -0.35 3.26 26.58
C ILE A 363 -1.27 2.25 27.27
N ALA A 364 -0.74 1.07 27.61
CA ALA A 364 -1.47 0.07 28.37
C ALA A 364 -1.23 0.23 29.89
N SER A 365 -2.28 0.04 30.69
CA SER A 365 -2.27 0.26 32.14
C SER A 365 -1.56 -0.82 32.95
N ASN A 366 -1.23 -1.99 32.38
CA ASN A 366 -0.53 -3.12 33.04
C ASN A 366 0.19 -4.02 32.00
N LYS A 367 0.84 -5.13 32.42
CA LYS A 367 1.42 -6.17 31.54
C LYS A 367 0.35 -6.73 30.60
N PHE A 368 0.14 -6.06 29.48
CA PHE A 368 -0.92 -6.35 28.54
C PHE A 368 -0.50 -7.53 27.66
N LYS A 369 -1.29 -8.60 27.68
CA LYS A 369 -0.89 -9.89 27.11
C LYS A 369 -1.33 -10.10 25.66
N ASP A 370 -2.35 -9.38 25.19
CA ASP A 370 -2.95 -9.68 23.87
C ASP A 370 -3.57 -8.45 23.18
N ILE A 371 -2.81 -7.83 22.28
CA ILE A 371 -3.22 -6.73 21.40
C ILE A 371 -4.33 -7.14 20.45
N ASN A 372 -4.36 -8.40 20.02
CA ASN A 372 -5.41 -8.87 19.13
C ASN A 372 -6.80 -8.76 19.79
N SER A 373 -6.88 -8.74 21.12
CA SER A 373 -8.13 -8.62 21.88
C SER A 373 -8.66 -7.19 22.08
N LEU A 374 -7.90 -6.16 21.72
CA LEU A 374 -8.31 -4.76 21.92
C LEU A 374 -9.51 -4.38 21.06
N ILE A 375 -10.47 -3.65 21.64
CA ILE A 375 -11.70 -3.21 20.97
C ILE A 375 -11.43 -1.94 20.16
N ILE A 376 -11.94 -1.88 18.93
CA ILE A 376 -11.69 -0.76 18.01
C ILE A 376 -12.20 0.58 18.56
N ASN A 377 -13.40 0.62 19.14
CA ASN A 377 -13.97 1.84 19.74
C ASN A 377 -13.04 2.42 20.82
N ASP A 378 -12.44 1.58 21.65
CA ASP A 378 -11.53 2.02 22.71
C ASP A 378 -10.24 2.63 22.17
N LEU A 379 -9.86 2.25 20.94
CA LEU A 379 -8.65 2.72 20.27
C LEU A 379 -8.89 3.99 19.46
N ILE A 380 -10.02 4.10 18.75
CA ILE A 380 -10.17 5.13 17.71
C ILE A 380 -11.41 6.01 17.83
N ARG A 381 -12.31 5.78 18.79
CA ARG A 381 -13.48 6.67 18.97
C ARG A 381 -13.02 8.00 19.58
N GLY A 382 -13.03 9.05 18.76
CA GLY A 382 -12.64 10.40 19.19
C GLY A 382 -11.14 10.62 19.39
N LYS A 383 -10.29 9.64 19.04
CA LYS A 383 -8.82 9.73 19.15
C LYS A 383 -8.13 8.88 18.09
N SER A 384 -6.84 9.12 17.88
CA SER A 384 -5.96 8.25 17.09
C SER A 384 -5.20 7.30 18.02
N THR A 385 -4.77 6.15 17.52
CA THR A 385 -3.91 5.22 18.27
C THR A 385 -2.83 4.62 17.37
N VAL A 386 -1.60 4.60 17.85
CA VAL A 386 -0.45 3.95 17.18
C VAL A 386 0.12 2.86 18.08
N ILE A 387 0.31 1.67 17.53
CA ILE A 387 0.88 0.50 18.19
C ILE A 387 2.14 0.09 17.42
N ILE A 388 3.24 -0.16 18.14
CA ILE A 388 4.50 -0.64 17.56
C ILE A 388 4.77 -2.03 18.11
N ILE A 389 4.89 -3.01 17.20
CA ILE A 389 5.12 -4.42 17.51
C ILE A 389 6.55 -4.77 17.12
N MET A 390 7.19 -5.62 17.93
CA MET A 390 8.56 -6.06 17.71
C MET A 390 8.77 -7.55 17.87
N ASP A 391 9.59 -8.12 16.99
CA ASP A 391 9.88 -9.54 16.96
C ASP A 391 10.65 -10.10 18.17
N LYS A 392 11.32 -9.26 18.99
CA LYS A 392 12.21 -9.73 20.08
C LYS A 392 11.95 -9.10 21.43
N GLU A 393 11.42 -9.89 22.36
CA GLU A 393 11.04 -9.48 23.72
C GLU A 393 12.17 -8.90 24.56
N ASN A 394 13.35 -9.55 24.56
CA ASN A 394 14.49 -9.10 25.37
C ASN A 394 15.11 -7.78 24.90
N MET A 395 14.66 -7.23 23.77
CA MET A 395 15.22 -6.01 23.19
C MET A 395 14.42 -4.75 23.50
N ILE A 396 13.22 -4.84 24.10
CA ILE A 396 12.44 -3.65 24.49
C ILE A 396 12.83 -3.21 25.92
N PRO A 397 13.45 -2.04 26.11
CA PRO A 397 13.68 -1.49 27.44
C PRO A 397 12.38 -1.34 28.24
N LYS A 398 12.44 -1.65 29.53
CA LYS A 398 11.31 -1.50 30.47
C LYS A 398 10.63 -0.11 30.39
N LYS A 399 11.40 0.94 30.11
CA LYS A 399 10.88 2.32 29.96
C LYS A 399 9.94 2.52 28.76
N TYR A 400 10.04 1.70 27.72
CA TYR A 400 9.22 1.79 26.51
C TYR A 400 8.13 0.71 26.44
N LEU A 401 8.32 -0.42 27.13
CA LEU A 401 7.37 -1.52 27.16
C LEU A 401 5.98 -1.05 27.60
N ASN A 402 4.95 -1.42 26.83
CA ASN A 402 3.55 -1.03 27.01
C ASN A 402 3.26 0.48 26.87
N LYS A 403 4.26 1.29 26.51
CA LYS A 403 4.13 2.72 26.22
C LYS A 403 4.25 3.00 24.71
N GLY A 404 3.48 2.24 23.93
CA GLY A 404 3.51 2.25 22.48
C GLY A 404 4.24 1.05 21.87
N PHE A 405 5.17 0.44 22.60
CA PHE A 405 6.01 -0.67 22.13
C PHE A 405 5.62 -1.98 22.79
N PHE A 406 5.44 -3.00 21.97
CA PHE A 406 4.93 -4.29 22.37
C PHE A 406 5.65 -5.44 21.67
N ASN A 407 5.68 -6.59 22.33
CA ASN A 407 6.29 -7.80 21.79
C ASN A 407 5.37 -8.47 20.77
N LYS A 408 5.94 -9.12 19.76
CA LYS A 408 5.19 -9.94 18.78
C LYS A 408 4.39 -11.05 19.46
N SER A 409 4.85 -11.55 20.62
CA SER A 409 4.09 -12.51 21.43
C SER A 409 2.71 -12.00 21.87
N SER A 410 2.54 -10.68 21.98
CA SER A 410 1.26 -10.01 22.28
C SER A 410 0.43 -9.68 21.04
N PHE A 411 0.98 -9.85 19.83
CA PHE A 411 0.27 -9.67 18.57
C PHE A 411 0.50 -10.89 17.67
N LYS A 412 -0.23 -11.96 17.96
CA LYS A 412 -0.07 -13.26 17.28
C LYS A 412 -0.73 -13.16 15.92
N VAL A 413 0.08 -13.17 14.87
CA VAL A 413 -0.37 -13.21 13.48
C VAL A 413 0.24 -14.41 12.78
N ILE A 414 -0.58 -15.12 12.00
CA ILE A 414 -0.13 -16.21 11.15
C ILE A 414 0.32 -15.57 9.83
N ASP A 415 1.63 -15.54 9.63
CA ASP A 415 2.26 -14.90 8.49
C ASP A 415 3.20 -15.88 7.78
N LYS A 416 2.85 -16.26 6.53
CA LYS A 416 3.65 -17.18 5.71
C LYS A 416 3.50 -16.90 4.22
N TYR A 417 4.55 -16.35 3.62
CA TYR A 417 4.58 -15.96 2.21
C TYR A 417 4.54 -17.15 1.26
N SER A 418 4.10 -16.92 0.03
CA SER A 418 4.09 -17.93 -1.04
C SER A 418 5.47 -18.14 -1.67
N ASN A 419 6.35 -17.12 -1.62
CA ASN A 419 7.63 -17.05 -2.32
C ASN A 419 7.52 -17.35 -3.83
N SER A 420 6.39 -16.98 -4.45
CA SER A 420 6.12 -17.26 -5.86
C SER A 420 6.06 -16.00 -6.69
N ASN A 421 6.56 -16.07 -7.92
CA ASN A 421 6.37 -15.02 -8.94
C ASN A 421 5.13 -15.25 -9.82
N ASN A 422 4.34 -16.28 -9.53
CA ASN A 422 3.16 -16.66 -10.30
C ASN A 422 1.88 -16.39 -9.49
N LEU A 423 0.97 -15.60 -10.08
CA LEU A 423 -0.29 -15.20 -9.46
C LEU A 423 -1.16 -16.37 -9.03
N ASN A 424 -1.32 -17.39 -9.87
CA ASN A 424 -2.19 -18.53 -9.56
C ASN A 424 -1.61 -19.40 -8.44
N ASN A 425 -0.29 -19.57 -8.42
CA ASN A 425 0.39 -20.30 -7.35
C ASN A 425 0.28 -19.56 -6.02
N MET A 426 0.58 -18.26 -5.99
CA MET A 426 0.39 -17.41 -4.81
C MET A 426 -1.07 -17.46 -4.33
N PHE A 427 -2.03 -17.34 -5.26
CA PHE A 427 -3.45 -17.40 -4.93
C PHE A 427 -3.85 -18.73 -4.27
N LYS A 428 -3.48 -19.85 -4.88
CA LYS A 428 -3.78 -21.20 -4.38
C LYS A 428 -3.16 -21.43 -3.01
N ASP A 429 -1.88 -21.10 -2.86
CA ASP A 429 -1.12 -21.23 -1.61
C ASP A 429 -1.75 -20.43 -0.47
N GLN A 430 -2.04 -19.16 -0.71
CA GLN A 430 -2.60 -18.28 0.32
C GLN A 430 -4.02 -18.69 0.73
N ARG A 431 -4.83 -19.15 -0.22
CA ARG A 431 -6.17 -19.71 0.06
C ARG A 431 -6.08 -20.97 0.93
N GLU A 432 -5.18 -21.90 0.59
CA GLU A 432 -5.01 -23.14 1.36
C GLU A 432 -4.51 -22.85 2.79
N LYS A 433 -3.58 -21.91 2.95
CA LYS A 433 -3.12 -21.45 4.27
C LYS A 433 -4.24 -20.81 5.08
N MET A 434 -5.07 -19.97 4.47
CA MET A 434 -6.21 -19.36 5.15
C MET A 434 -7.22 -20.43 5.62
N ASN A 435 -7.53 -21.42 4.78
CA ASN A 435 -8.44 -22.52 5.12
C ASN A 435 -7.92 -23.41 6.26
N LYS A 436 -6.59 -23.55 6.40
CA LYS A 436 -5.97 -24.33 7.48
C LYS A 436 -5.92 -23.59 8.82
N ASN A 437 -6.15 -22.27 8.82
CA ASN A 437 -5.94 -21.40 9.97
C ASN A 437 -7.18 -20.58 10.31
N ILE A 438 -8.36 -21.22 10.29
CA ILE A 438 -9.68 -20.60 10.47
C ILE A 438 -9.80 -19.86 11.82
N ASP A 439 -9.21 -20.41 12.88
CA ASP A 439 -9.29 -19.83 14.23
C ASP A 439 -8.16 -18.83 14.53
N GLY A 440 -7.24 -18.62 13.58
CA GLY A 440 -6.07 -17.79 13.75
C GLY A 440 -6.21 -16.39 13.14
N TYR A 441 -5.45 -15.43 13.67
CA TYR A 441 -5.34 -14.10 13.09
C TYR A 441 -4.46 -14.16 11.82
N PHE A 442 -5.08 -14.29 10.65
CA PHE A 442 -4.39 -14.65 9.41
C PHE A 442 -4.00 -13.43 8.56
N LEU A 443 -2.71 -13.33 8.22
CA LEU A 443 -2.20 -12.35 7.26
C LEU A 443 -2.16 -12.99 5.87
N LEU A 444 -2.96 -12.42 4.96
CA LEU A 444 -2.99 -12.81 3.55
C LEU A 444 -1.89 -12.09 2.80
N SER A 445 -0.79 -12.81 2.55
CA SER A 445 0.37 -12.31 1.82
C SER A 445 0.10 -12.29 0.32
N TRP A 446 -0.51 -11.21 -0.15
CA TRP A 446 -0.82 -10.97 -1.56
C TRP A 446 0.34 -10.27 -2.28
N THR A 447 1.51 -10.91 -2.20
CA THR A 447 2.78 -10.41 -2.71
C THR A 447 3.41 -11.46 -3.62
N LEU A 448 3.91 -11.00 -4.77
CA LEU A 448 4.65 -11.83 -5.71
C LEU A 448 6.14 -11.56 -5.55
N THR A 449 6.92 -12.62 -5.40
CA THR A 449 8.37 -12.55 -5.18
C THR A 449 9.09 -12.67 -6.52
N GLN A 450 10.10 -11.83 -6.80
CA GLN A 450 10.90 -12.02 -8.01
C GLN A 450 11.68 -13.35 -7.98
N ASP A 451 11.76 -14.03 -9.12
CA ASP A 451 12.67 -15.16 -9.30
C ASP A 451 14.10 -14.71 -9.69
N LYS A 452 15.05 -15.65 -9.71
CA LYS A 452 16.45 -15.40 -10.08
C LYS A 452 16.58 -14.72 -11.45
N ASN A 453 15.79 -15.16 -12.43
CA ASN A 453 15.79 -14.62 -13.79
C ASN A 453 15.32 -13.16 -13.83
N GLN A 454 14.27 -12.82 -13.08
CA GLN A 454 13.73 -11.46 -12.97
C GLN A 454 14.70 -10.54 -12.27
N ILE A 455 15.33 -11.00 -11.17
CA ILE A 455 16.37 -10.26 -10.45
C ILE A 455 17.53 -9.93 -11.40
N VAL A 456 18.06 -10.91 -12.13
CA VAL A 456 19.20 -10.68 -13.03
C VAL A 456 18.85 -9.75 -14.18
N LYS A 457 17.64 -9.87 -14.75
CA LYS A 457 17.15 -8.93 -15.78
C LYS A 457 17.08 -7.50 -15.28
N CYS A 458 16.73 -7.28 -14.01
CA CYS A 458 16.80 -5.96 -13.39
C CYS A 458 18.24 -5.40 -13.32
N LEU A 459 19.26 -6.25 -13.21
CA LEU A 459 20.67 -5.84 -13.14
C LEU A 459 21.25 -5.44 -14.49
N LEU A 460 20.86 -6.18 -15.54
CA LEU A 460 21.40 -5.99 -16.89
C LEU A 460 21.07 -4.60 -17.45
N ASP A 461 19.86 -4.10 -17.21
CA ASP A 461 19.32 -2.86 -17.82
C ASP A 461 20.11 -1.57 -17.49
N ASN A 462 20.88 -1.54 -16.40
CA ASN A 462 21.59 -0.32 -15.95
C ASN A 462 23.09 -0.29 -16.31
N LYS A 463 23.70 -1.42 -16.69
CA LYS A 463 25.15 -1.49 -17.04
C LYS A 463 25.42 -2.13 -18.38
N ILE A 464 24.46 -2.87 -18.90
CA ILE A 464 24.56 -3.58 -20.15
C ILE A 464 23.26 -3.24 -20.87
N ARG A 465 23.28 -2.19 -21.69
CA ARG A 465 22.52 -2.29 -22.95
C ARG A 465 23.04 -3.60 -23.52
N ILE A 466 22.31 -4.72 -23.32
CA ILE A 466 22.42 -5.84 -24.24
C ILE A 466 22.27 -5.10 -25.53
N PRO A 467 23.33 -5.02 -26.37
CA PRO A 467 23.24 -4.24 -27.55
C PRO A 467 21.94 -4.70 -28.13
N TYR A 468 21.05 -3.74 -28.35
CA TYR A 468 20.20 -3.82 -29.50
C TYR A 468 21.20 -4.24 -30.57
N ILE A 469 21.33 -5.55 -30.80
CA ILE A 469 22.16 -6.08 -31.85
C ILE A 469 21.38 -5.49 -32.98
N ASP A 470 21.84 -4.34 -33.45
CA ASP A 470 21.11 -3.61 -34.43
C ASP A 470 21.22 -4.53 -35.62
N VAL A 471 20.18 -5.33 -35.78
CA VAL A 471 20.13 -6.34 -36.82
C VAL A 471 20.33 -5.61 -38.14
N LYS A 472 19.99 -4.31 -38.24
CA LYS A 472 20.33 -3.45 -39.37
C LYS A 472 21.82 -3.14 -39.47
N GLU A 473 22.56 -2.94 -38.39
CA GLU A 473 24.01 -2.69 -38.41
C GLU A 473 24.81 -3.97 -38.73
N VAL A 474 24.42 -5.11 -38.15
CA VAL A 474 24.96 -6.43 -38.51
C VAL A 474 24.62 -6.75 -39.97
N TYR A 475 23.38 -6.51 -40.39
CA TYR A 475 22.94 -6.67 -41.78
C TYR A 475 23.68 -5.72 -42.73
N LYS A 476 23.93 -4.46 -42.35
CA LYS A 476 24.72 -3.50 -43.17
C LYS A 476 26.15 -3.97 -43.37
N LYS A 477 26.81 -4.45 -42.31
CA LYS A 477 28.19 -4.97 -42.38
C LYS A 477 28.26 -6.24 -43.23
N VAL A 478 27.29 -7.15 -43.05
CA VAL A 478 27.20 -8.39 -43.84
C VAL A 478 26.90 -8.10 -45.30
N LYS A 479 25.93 -7.22 -45.58
CA LYS A 479 25.61 -6.77 -46.94
C LYS A 479 26.85 -6.19 -47.62
N LYS A 480 27.60 -5.34 -46.92
CA LYS A 480 28.86 -4.76 -47.42
C LYS A 480 29.91 -5.83 -47.74
N SER A 481 30.19 -6.76 -46.82
CA SER A 481 31.14 -7.85 -47.06
C SER A 481 30.69 -8.82 -48.15
N THR A 482 29.38 -9.01 -48.32
CA THR A 482 28.82 -9.84 -49.40
C THR A 482 28.91 -9.10 -50.75
N GLU A 483 28.68 -7.79 -50.79
CA GLU A 483 28.89 -6.95 -51.98
C GLU A 483 30.38 -6.88 -52.38
N GLU A 484 31.29 -6.91 -51.40
CA GLU A 484 32.74 -7.01 -51.62
C GLU A 484 33.13 -8.40 -52.18
N LEU A 485 32.61 -9.50 -51.60
CA LEU A 485 32.77 -10.86 -52.15
C LEU A 485 32.16 -11.02 -53.56
N ILE A 486 31.03 -10.35 -53.84
CA ILE A 486 30.42 -10.32 -55.18
C ILE A 486 31.31 -9.54 -56.16
N LYS A 487 32.00 -8.48 -55.73
CA LYS A 487 32.99 -7.82 -56.59
C LYS A 487 34.21 -8.71 -56.86
N GLU A 488 34.57 -9.55 -55.90
CA GLU A 488 35.73 -10.43 -55.96
C GLU A 488 35.47 -11.71 -56.78
N PHE A 489 34.23 -12.22 -56.79
CA PHE A 489 33.83 -13.47 -57.46
C PHE A 489 32.79 -13.31 -58.60
N GLY A 490 32.19 -12.11 -58.76
CA GLY A 490 31.00 -11.88 -59.57
C GLY A 490 31.20 -11.82 -61.08
N ALA A 491 32.42 -12.00 -61.60
CA ALA A 491 32.61 -12.15 -63.04
C ALA A 491 32.11 -13.51 -63.57
N ASN A 492 31.97 -14.55 -62.72
CA ASN A 492 31.80 -15.93 -63.22
C ASN A 492 30.52 -16.68 -62.79
N ILE A 493 29.56 -16.08 -62.05
CA ILE A 493 28.42 -16.84 -61.47
C ILE A 493 27.03 -16.30 -61.91
N ALA A 494 26.96 -15.52 -62.98
CA ALA A 494 25.66 -15.03 -63.48
C ALA A 494 24.75 -16.14 -64.06
N ASN A 495 25.29 -17.33 -64.40
CA ASN A 495 24.59 -18.36 -65.18
C ASN A 495 24.29 -19.70 -64.49
N LEU A 496 24.52 -19.87 -63.18
CA LEU A 496 24.25 -21.14 -62.49
C LEU A 496 22.99 -21.10 -61.60
N ALA A 497 22.48 -22.30 -61.27
CA ALA A 497 21.25 -22.63 -60.53
C ALA A 497 20.99 -21.88 -59.19
N GLU A 498 21.87 -20.96 -58.82
CA GLU A 498 21.86 -20.14 -57.63
C GLU A 498 20.79 -19.04 -57.65
N GLY A 499 20.31 -18.58 -58.81
CA GLY A 499 19.27 -17.53 -58.90
C GLY A 499 17.99 -17.83 -58.10
N LYS A 500 17.61 -19.11 -57.97
CA LYS A 500 16.49 -19.57 -57.11
C LYS A 500 16.84 -19.54 -55.61
N LYS A 501 18.09 -19.88 -55.23
CA LYS A 501 18.62 -19.71 -53.86
C LYS A 501 18.63 -18.22 -53.46
N TRP A 502 18.98 -17.32 -54.39
CA TRP A 502 19.00 -15.87 -54.17
C TRP A 502 17.62 -15.23 -53.99
N LYS A 503 16.59 -15.70 -54.72
CA LYS A 503 15.17 -15.31 -54.45
C LYS A 503 14.72 -15.74 -53.04
N LYS A 504 15.19 -16.89 -52.53
CA LYS A 504 14.96 -17.34 -51.13
C LYS A 504 15.68 -16.46 -50.10
N ILE A 505 16.91 -16.00 -50.37
CA ILE A 505 17.63 -15.03 -49.51
C ILE A 505 16.87 -13.68 -49.42
N LYS A 506 16.41 -13.13 -50.56
CA LYS A 506 15.62 -11.87 -50.60
C LYS A 506 14.26 -11.97 -49.90
N THR A 507 13.62 -13.15 -49.90
CA THR A 507 12.35 -13.38 -49.19
C THR A 507 12.54 -13.68 -47.70
N GLY A 508 13.60 -14.40 -47.31
CA GLY A 508 14.01 -14.59 -45.91
C GLY A 508 14.38 -13.27 -45.22
N THR A 509 15.08 -12.38 -45.92
CA THR A 509 15.43 -11.03 -45.41
C THR A 509 14.22 -10.09 -45.25
N LYS A 510 13.16 -10.24 -46.07
CA LYS A 510 11.86 -9.57 -45.86
C LYS A 510 11.13 -10.09 -44.60
N LYS A 511 11.27 -11.37 -44.24
CA LYS A 511 10.74 -11.93 -42.96
C LYS A 511 11.47 -11.35 -41.75
N ILE A 512 12.79 -11.13 -41.82
CA ILE A 512 13.56 -10.46 -40.75
C ILE A 512 13.06 -9.03 -40.49
N LYS A 513 12.71 -8.26 -41.54
CA LYS A 513 12.09 -6.92 -41.39
C LYS A 513 10.72 -6.92 -40.71
N LYS A 514 9.97 -8.03 -40.73
CA LYS A 514 8.67 -8.17 -40.05
C LYS A 514 8.80 -8.49 -38.55
N HIS A 515 9.96 -8.95 -38.09
CA HIS A 515 10.28 -9.03 -36.67
C HIS A 515 10.61 -7.63 -36.13
N LYS A 516 9.58 -6.78 -36.02
CA LYS A 516 9.62 -5.58 -35.17
C LYS A 516 10.10 -6.01 -33.79
N ASP A 517 11.13 -5.33 -33.28
CA ASP A 517 11.58 -5.34 -31.89
C ASP A 517 11.42 -6.71 -31.20
N ILE A 518 12.32 -7.66 -31.49
CA ILE A 518 12.42 -8.86 -30.64
C ILE A 518 12.86 -8.36 -29.26
N THR A 519 11.89 -8.00 -28.43
CA THR A 519 12.07 -7.69 -27.03
C THR A 519 12.37 -9.03 -26.37
N LEU A 520 13.62 -9.48 -26.47
CA LEU A 520 14.02 -10.85 -26.13
C LEU A 520 13.58 -11.23 -24.72
N PHE A 521 13.43 -10.26 -23.79
CA PHE A 521 12.94 -10.51 -22.45
C PHE A 521 12.14 -9.33 -21.88
N LYS A 522 10.86 -9.55 -21.54
CA LYS A 522 10.07 -8.59 -20.76
C LYS A 522 10.59 -8.55 -19.32
N ARG A 523 11.14 -7.40 -18.90
CA ARG A 523 11.51 -7.12 -17.50
C ARG A 523 10.24 -6.99 -16.65
N LYS A 524 10.24 -7.61 -15.47
CA LYS A 524 9.23 -7.37 -14.42
C LYS A 524 9.92 -6.93 -13.15
N SER A 525 9.74 -5.68 -12.77
CA SER A 525 10.12 -5.16 -11.46
C SER A 525 9.21 -5.72 -10.36
N ILE A 526 9.61 -5.55 -9.10
CA ILE A 526 8.72 -5.81 -7.96
C ILE A 526 7.41 -5.00 -8.09
N ILE A 527 7.49 -3.74 -8.50
CA ILE A 527 6.30 -2.90 -8.74
C ILE A 527 5.41 -3.46 -9.85
N ASP A 528 5.97 -4.03 -10.93
CA ASP A 528 5.18 -4.65 -11.99
C ASP A 528 4.43 -5.89 -11.47
N LEU A 529 5.10 -6.72 -10.67
CA LEU A 529 4.52 -7.88 -10.02
C LEU A 529 3.43 -7.48 -9.02
N ALA A 530 3.68 -6.45 -8.21
CA ALA A 530 2.70 -5.89 -7.29
C ALA A 530 1.46 -5.37 -8.03
N ASN A 531 1.64 -4.67 -9.15
CA ASN A 531 0.54 -4.20 -9.99
C ASN A 531 -0.26 -5.35 -10.60
N GLU A 532 0.39 -6.43 -11.02
CA GLU A 532 -0.26 -7.64 -11.51
C GLU A 532 -1.10 -8.31 -10.42
N ALA A 533 -0.53 -8.46 -9.21
CA ALA A 533 -1.23 -8.99 -8.05
C ALA A 533 -2.44 -8.11 -7.67
N ASN A 534 -2.25 -6.80 -7.50
CA ASN A 534 -3.27 -5.88 -7.04
C ASN A 534 -4.44 -5.71 -8.02
N LYS A 535 -4.22 -5.91 -9.33
CA LYS A 535 -5.30 -5.96 -10.34
C LYS A 535 -6.28 -7.13 -10.10
N ASN A 536 -5.82 -8.18 -9.42
CA ASN A 536 -6.57 -9.42 -9.18
C ASN A 536 -7.03 -9.56 -7.73
N LEU A 537 -6.87 -8.54 -6.90
CA LEU A 537 -7.18 -8.58 -5.47
C LEU A 537 -8.67 -8.91 -5.20
N ASN A 538 -9.58 -8.49 -6.08
CA ASN A 538 -11.01 -8.80 -5.99
C ASN A 538 -11.32 -10.31 -6.07
N LYS A 539 -10.42 -11.15 -6.61
CA LYS A 539 -10.62 -12.61 -6.66
C LYS A 539 -10.78 -13.23 -5.27
N ILE A 540 -10.23 -12.58 -4.24
CA ILE A 540 -10.33 -13.03 -2.84
C ILE A 540 -11.81 -13.08 -2.40
N GLU A 541 -12.64 -12.14 -2.86
CA GLU A 541 -14.03 -11.99 -2.41
C GLU A 541 -14.86 -13.27 -2.58
N ASN A 542 -14.59 -14.03 -3.64
CA ASN A 542 -15.31 -15.27 -3.95
C ASN A 542 -15.05 -16.41 -2.95
N TYR A 543 -14.08 -16.24 -2.05
CA TYR A 543 -13.66 -17.27 -1.08
C TYR A 543 -13.84 -16.80 0.36
N ILE A 544 -14.40 -15.61 0.56
CA ILE A 544 -14.72 -15.10 1.88
C ILE A 544 -16.01 -15.76 2.35
N THR A 545 -15.95 -16.38 3.53
CA THR A 545 -17.12 -16.92 4.22
C THR A 545 -17.17 -16.35 5.63
N GLN A 546 -18.20 -16.72 6.38
CA GLN A 546 -18.33 -16.36 7.78
C GLN A 546 -17.10 -16.77 8.63
N ASN A 547 -16.51 -17.92 8.31
CA ASN A 547 -15.41 -18.50 9.08
C ASN A 547 -14.05 -18.32 8.39
N ILE A 548 -14.04 -18.14 7.07
CA ILE A 548 -12.81 -18.05 6.28
C ILE A 548 -12.68 -16.62 5.77
N LYS A 549 -11.76 -15.86 6.37
CA LYS A 549 -11.43 -14.49 5.95
C LYS A 549 -9.99 -14.16 6.33
N PRO A 550 -9.34 -13.22 5.63
CA PRO A 550 -8.09 -12.65 6.09
C PRO A 550 -8.35 -11.62 7.16
N ASN A 551 -7.41 -11.45 8.08
CA ASN A 551 -7.41 -10.37 9.04
C ASN A 551 -6.53 -9.19 8.60
N ILE A 552 -5.49 -9.47 7.82
CA ILE A 552 -4.65 -8.45 7.20
C ILE A 552 -4.55 -8.78 5.72
N ILE A 553 -4.98 -7.86 4.86
CA ILE A 553 -4.74 -7.93 3.41
C ILE A 553 -3.40 -7.25 3.15
N TYR A 554 -2.36 -8.04 2.96
CA TYR A 554 -0.98 -7.57 2.93
C TYR A 554 -0.45 -7.49 1.51
N VAL A 555 -0.16 -6.29 1.01
CA VAL A 555 0.12 -6.03 -0.40
C VAL A 555 1.38 -5.18 -0.59
N ASP A 556 2.02 -5.36 -1.75
CA ASP A 556 3.00 -4.41 -2.29
C ASP A 556 2.31 -3.29 -3.08
N ASN A 557 3.01 -2.18 -3.29
CA ASN A 557 2.63 -1.03 -4.12
C ASN A 557 1.19 -0.51 -3.92
N ILE A 558 0.91 0.05 -2.74
CA ILE A 558 -0.39 0.69 -2.44
C ILE A 558 -0.46 2.06 -3.12
N THR A 559 -1.25 2.16 -4.19
CA THR A 559 -1.43 3.40 -4.97
C THR A 559 -2.87 3.92 -5.05
N ASP A 560 -3.82 3.14 -4.51
CA ASP A 560 -5.24 3.45 -4.49
C ASP A 560 -5.92 2.75 -3.30
N ASN A 561 -7.22 2.99 -3.12
CA ASN A 561 -7.97 2.44 -1.99
C ASN A 561 -8.67 1.10 -2.26
N LYS A 562 -8.28 0.33 -3.28
CA LYS A 562 -8.91 -0.97 -3.59
C LYS A 562 -8.79 -1.96 -2.43
N ALA A 563 -7.61 -2.06 -1.82
CA ALA A 563 -7.41 -2.93 -0.67
C ALA A 563 -8.28 -2.53 0.52
N ALA A 564 -8.43 -1.21 0.78
CA ALA A 564 -9.28 -0.72 1.87
C ALA A 564 -10.77 -0.98 1.60
N LYS A 565 -11.21 -0.84 0.35
CA LYS A 565 -12.57 -1.21 -0.06
C LYS A 565 -12.84 -2.70 0.12
N LEU A 566 -11.88 -3.55 -0.25
CA LEU A 566 -11.98 -4.98 -0.04
C LEU A 566 -12.05 -5.32 1.46
N ALA A 567 -11.18 -4.74 2.27
CA ALA A 567 -11.21 -4.91 3.73
C ALA A 567 -12.58 -4.52 4.31
N ASN A 568 -13.13 -3.37 3.90
CA ASN A 568 -14.47 -2.96 4.30
C ASN A 568 -15.56 -3.92 3.84
N LYS A 569 -15.50 -4.40 2.60
CA LYS A 569 -16.46 -5.37 2.08
C LYS A 569 -16.41 -6.67 2.88
N ILE A 570 -15.23 -7.15 3.25
CA ILE A 570 -15.05 -8.34 4.10
C ILE A 570 -15.62 -8.10 5.50
N ASN A 571 -15.33 -6.94 6.10
CA ASN A 571 -15.87 -6.57 7.41
C ASN A 571 -17.41 -6.48 7.40
N GLN A 572 -18.02 -6.12 6.26
CA GLN A 572 -19.47 -6.09 6.06
C GLN A 572 -20.06 -7.47 5.75
N SER A 573 -19.35 -8.32 5.01
CA SER A 573 -19.86 -9.62 4.55
C SER A 573 -19.82 -10.70 5.63
N VAL A 574 -18.96 -10.53 6.64
CA VAL A 574 -18.86 -11.45 7.78
C VAL A 574 -19.81 -10.97 8.88
N LYS A 575 -20.91 -11.71 9.07
CA LYS A 575 -21.94 -11.43 10.08
C LYS A 575 -21.47 -11.94 11.43
N TYR A 576 -20.81 -11.12 12.22
CA TYR A 576 -20.43 -11.51 13.58
C TYR A 576 -21.68 -11.55 14.45
N TYR A 577 -22.05 -12.75 14.89
CA TYR A 577 -23.02 -12.87 15.96
C TYR A 577 -22.50 -12.11 17.19
N THR A 578 -23.32 -11.27 17.80
CA THR A 578 -22.89 -10.37 18.91
C THR A 578 -23.33 -10.94 20.25
N LYS A 579 -22.37 -11.25 21.15
CA LYS A 579 -22.65 -11.67 22.53
C LYS A 579 -23.11 -10.46 23.37
N LYS A 580 -24.25 -10.57 24.05
CA LYS A 580 -24.83 -9.54 24.94
C LYS A 580 -24.63 -9.81 26.44
N GLY A 581 -23.86 -10.85 26.77
CA GLY A 581 -23.60 -11.29 28.15
C GLY A 581 -24.24 -12.65 28.43
N SER A 582 -24.63 -12.89 29.68
CA SER A 582 -25.34 -14.10 30.13
C SER A 582 -26.81 -13.89 30.46
N SER A 583 -27.29 -12.65 30.39
CA SER A 583 -28.67 -12.30 30.72
C SER A 583 -29.18 -11.11 29.91
N LEU A 584 -30.51 -10.93 29.91
CA LEU A 584 -31.22 -9.85 29.24
C LEU A 584 -32.27 -9.27 30.20
N SER A 585 -32.07 -8.04 30.66
CA SER A 585 -33.01 -7.35 31.56
C SER A 585 -34.24 -6.80 30.83
N SER A 586 -35.31 -6.48 31.57
CA SER A 586 -36.52 -5.84 31.03
C SER A 586 -36.22 -4.65 30.13
N ASN A 587 -37.01 -4.55 29.07
CA ASN A 587 -36.90 -3.61 27.96
C ASN A 587 -35.64 -3.70 27.10
N LYS A 588 -34.74 -4.67 27.36
CA LYS A 588 -33.63 -4.98 26.46
C LYS A 588 -34.05 -5.99 25.40
N GLU A 589 -33.33 -5.96 24.29
CA GLU A 589 -33.64 -6.72 23.08
C GLU A 589 -32.42 -7.53 22.61
N LEU A 590 -32.66 -8.65 21.94
CA LEU A 590 -31.69 -9.31 21.06
C LEU A 590 -32.19 -9.17 19.62
N LYS A 591 -31.44 -8.49 18.77
CA LYS A 591 -31.69 -8.42 17.33
C LYS A 591 -31.18 -9.69 16.64
N LYS A 592 -31.59 -9.90 15.38
CA LYS A 592 -30.97 -10.93 14.51
C LYS A 592 -29.45 -10.83 14.60
N GLY A 593 -28.80 -11.96 14.84
CA GLY A 593 -27.35 -12.02 15.04
C GLY A 593 -26.91 -11.91 16.51
N GLU A 594 -27.77 -11.48 17.44
CA GLU A 594 -27.38 -11.26 18.83
C GLU A 594 -27.73 -12.48 19.72
N PHE A 595 -26.90 -12.74 20.73
CA PHE A 595 -27.07 -13.89 21.62
C PHE A 595 -26.62 -13.63 23.06
N ILE A 596 -27.13 -14.40 24.00
CA ILE A 596 -26.58 -14.54 25.36
C ILE A 596 -26.02 -15.96 25.54
N VAL A 597 -25.04 -16.11 26.44
CA VAL A 597 -24.35 -17.40 26.70
C VAL A 597 -24.39 -17.70 28.18
N SER A 598 -24.52 -18.96 28.55
CA SER A 598 -24.34 -19.41 29.93
C SER A 598 -22.99 -18.93 30.50
N PRO A 599 -22.90 -18.64 31.81
CA PRO A 599 -21.65 -18.28 32.47
C PRO A 599 -20.45 -19.19 32.13
N ASP A 600 -20.67 -20.50 32.04
CA ASP A 600 -19.64 -21.51 31.72
C ASP A 600 -19.29 -21.61 30.23
N GLY A 601 -20.08 -20.98 29.34
CA GLY A 601 -19.87 -21.02 27.90
C GLY A 601 -20.56 -22.18 27.16
N SER A 602 -21.15 -23.14 27.86
CA SER A 602 -21.67 -24.40 27.31
C SER A 602 -22.95 -24.25 26.49
N PHE A 603 -23.74 -23.19 26.73
CA PHE A 603 -25.01 -22.96 26.06
C PHE A 603 -25.19 -21.54 25.54
N LYS A 604 -25.87 -21.41 24.40
CA LYS A 604 -26.09 -20.14 23.71
C LYS A 604 -27.55 -19.99 23.28
N LEU A 605 -28.21 -18.93 23.73
CA LEU A 605 -29.53 -18.50 23.23
C LEU A 605 -29.34 -17.38 22.21
N ILE A 606 -29.70 -17.63 20.95
CA ILE A 606 -29.44 -16.75 19.81
C ILE A 606 -30.71 -16.41 19.04
N MET A 607 -30.87 -15.12 18.71
CA MET A 607 -31.86 -14.66 17.73
C MET A 607 -31.25 -14.80 16.33
N GLN A 608 -31.64 -15.83 15.60
CA GLN A 608 -31.06 -16.20 14.30
C GLN A 608 -31.60 -15.33 13.16
N ASP A 609 -30.86 -15.32 12.04
CA ASP A 609 -31.16 -14.50 10.86
C ASP A 609 -32.44 -14.94 10.13
N ASP A 610 -32.79 -16.21 10.21
CA ASP A 610 -34.05 -16.77 9.72
C ASP A 610 -35.25 -16.30 10.56
N GLY A 611 -35.02 -15.61 11.68
CA GLY A 611 -36.06 -15.14 12.58
C GLY A 611 -36.44 -16.15 13.66
N ASN A 612 -35.68 -17.24 13.81
CA ASN A 612 -35.84 -18.21 14.88
C ASN A 612 -35.06 -17.82 16.13
N LEU A 613 -35.63 -18.06 17.32
CA LEU A 613 -34.91 -17.95 18.59
C LEU A 613 -34.55 -19.37 19.06
N VAL A 614 -33.27 -19.67 19.21
CA VAL A 614 -32.79 -21.05 19.41
C VAL A 614 -31.75 -21.13 20.52
N ILE A 615 -31.82 -22.19 21.32
CA ILE A 615 -30.77 -22.58 22.27
C ILE A 615 -29.91 -23.65 21.60
N TYR A 616 -28.60 -23.46 21.62
CA TYR A 616 -27.60 -24.45 21.20
C TYR A 616 -26.71 -24.85 22.37
N ASN A 617 -26.31 -26.11 22.40
CA ASN A 617 -25.22 -26.59 23.26
C ASN A 617 -23.82 -26.39 22.59
N MET A 618 -22.76 -26.74 23.31
CA MET A 618 -21.37 -26.63 22.84
C MET A 618 -21.06 -27.43 21.56
N PHE A 619 -21.81 -28.49 21.29
CA PHE A 619 -21.72 -29.30 20.08
C PHE A 619 -22.54 -28.75 18.90
N LYS A 620 -23.09 -27.53 19.04
CA LYS A 620 -23.95 -26.87 18.03
C LYS A 620 -25.25 -27.65 17.75
N LYS A 621 -25.69 -28.51 18.67
CA LYS A 621 -27.02 -29.15 18.61
C LYS A 621 -28.07 -28.19 19.18
N ALA A 622 -29.15 -27.98 18.42
CA ALA A 622 -30.28 -27.18 18.89
C ALA A 622 -31.03 -27.97 19.98
N THR A 623 -31.10 -27.43 21.19
CA THR A 623 -31.80 -28.05 22.33
C THR A 623 -33.20 -27.47 22.54
N TRP A 624 -33.44 -26.23 22.08
CA TRP A 624 -34.74 -25.57 22.12
C TRP A 624 -34.91 -24.61 20.95
N SER A 625 -36.15 -24.38 20.50
CA SER A 625 -36.48 -23.46 19.41
C SER A 625 -37.87 -22.85 19.58
N SER A 626 -38.01 -21.55 19.29
CA SER A 626 -39.31 -20.85 19.24
C SER A 626 -40.15 -21.22 18.02
N LYS A 627 -39.59 -21.95 17.04
CA LYS A 627 -40.22 -22.35 15.77
C LYS A 627 -40.71 -21.12 14.97
N THR A 628 -39.88 -20.09 14.86
CA THR A 628 -40.18 -18.82 14.17
C THR A 628 -39.36 -18.54 12.89
N SER A 629 -38.58 -19.50 12.39
CA SER A 629 -37.70 -19.38 11.19
C SER A 629 -38.38 -18.95 9.87
N ARG A 630 -39.73 -19.00 9.81
CA ARG A 630 -40.53 -18.52 8.67
C ARG A 630 -41.64 -17.55 9.09
N LYS A 631 -41.59 -17.07 10.33
CA LYS A 631 -42.60 -16.17 10.91
C LYS A 631 -42.12 -14.71 10.95
N SER A 632 -41.08 -14.39 10.18
CA SER A 632 -40.52 -13.04 10.03
C SER A 632 -40.11 -12.37 11.35
N GLY A 633 -39.66 -13.16 12.34
CA GLY A 633 -39.11 -12.62 13.58
C GLY A 633 -37.86 -11.78 13.31
N VAL A 634 -37.73 -10.61 13.94
CA VAL A 634 -36.59 -9.69 13.76
C VAL A 634 -35.87 -9.35 15.06
N LYS A 635 -36.53 -9.53 16.21
CA LYS A 635 -35.93 -9.28 17.51
C LYS A 635 -36.65 -10.03 18.63
N LEU A 636 -35.91 -10.43 19.65
CA LEU A 636 -36.39 -10.81 20.97
C LEU A 636 -36.45 -9.58 21.87
N ARG A 637 -37.45 -9.48 22.74
CA ARG A 637 -37.49 -8.49 23.83
C ARG A 637 -37.93 -9.14 25.13
N MET A 638 -37.18 -8.89 26.20
CA MET A 638 -37.65 -9.13 27.56
C MET A 638 -38.57 -7.96 27.94
N ARG A 639 -39.88 -8.18 27.99
CA ARG A 639 -40.82 -7.10 28.32
C ARG A 639 -40.79 -6.76 29.80
N ASP A 640 -41.33 -5.61 30.15
CA ASP A 640 -41.48 -5.14 31.54
C ASP A 640 -42.67 -5.76 32.27
N ASP A 641 -43.46 -6.61 31.61
CA ASP A 641 -44.56 -7.39 32.18
C ASP A 641 -44.22 -8.88 32.36
N GLY A 642 -42.93 -9.24 32.29
CA GLY A 642 -42.45 -10.60 32.51
C GLY A 642 -42.61 -11.55 31.32
N ILE A 643 -43.11 -11.08 30.17
CA ILE A 643 -43.24 -11.89 28.95
C ILE A 643 -42.00 -11.71 28.04
N LEU A 644 -41.47 -12.82 27.55
CA LEU A 644 -40.44 -12.83 26.50
C LEU A 644 -41.12 -12.93 25.14
N THR A 645 -40.88 -11.97 24.24
CA THR A 645 -41.58 -11.91 22.93
C THR A 645 -40.59 -11.79 21.79
N VAL A 646 -40.77 -12.63 20.75
CA VAL A 646 -40.15 -12.43 19.44
C VAL A 646 -41.09 -11.57 18.60
N TYR A 647 -40.62 -10.39 18.20
CA TYR A 647 -41.37 -9.42 17.40
C TYR A 647 -41.02 -9.54 15.92
N LYS A 648 -42.02 -9.28 15.06
CA LYS A 648 -41.85 -9.01 13.63
C LYS A 648 -41.56 -7.52 13.41
N LYS A 649 -41.28 -7.15 12.16
CA LYS A 649 -40.93 -5.77 11.77
C LYS A 649 -42.08 -4.76 12.02
N ASP A 650 -43.32 -5.21 11.90
CA ASP A 650 -44.55 -4.46 12.17
C ASP A 650 -44.94 -4.42 13.66
N ASN A 651 -44.06 -4.90 14.56
CA ASN A 651 -44.31 -5.09 15.99
C ASN A 651 -45.42 -6.11 16.35
N SER A 652 -45.93 -6.89 15.39
CA SER A 652 -46.74 -8.07 15.72
C SER A 652 -45.86 -9.19 16.31
N HIS A 653 -46.48 -10.11 17.04
CA HIS A 653 -45.75 -11.19 17.71
C HIS A 653 -45.54 -12.38 16.76
N ALA A 654 -44.29 -12.83 16.62
CA ALA A 654 -43.97 -14.12 15.99
C ALA A 654 -44.06 -15.28 16.99
N TRP A 655 -43.72 -15.02 18.25
CA TRP A 655 -43.83 -15.94 19.39
C TRP A 655 -43.82 -15.17 20.72
N SER A 656 -44.39 -15.74 21.78
CA SER A 656 -44.28 -15.22 23.15
C SER A 656 -44.24 -16.37 24.16
N SER A 657 -43.56 -16.15 25.28
CA SER A 657 -43.44 -17.12 26.39
C SER A 657 -44.73 -17.32 27.17
N GLY A 658 -45.72 -16.43 27.00
CA GLY A 658 -47.03 -16.48 27.62
C GLY A 658 -48.06 -15.62 26.88
N LYS A 659 -49.34 -15.74 27.26
CA LYS A 659 -50.48 -14.95 26.77
C LYS A 659 -50.64 -13.66 27.59
N LYS A 660 -51.50 -12.75 27.14
CA LYS A 660 -51.80 -11.48 27.84
C LYS A 660 -52.23 -11.69 29.30
N LYS A 661 -53.00 -12.75 29.59
CA LYS A 661 -53.41 -13.12 30.95
C LYS A 661 -52.27 -13.56 31.87
N ASP A 662 -51.14 -13.97 31.29
CA ASP A 662 -49.96 -14.42 32.05
C ASP A 662 -49.04 -13.25 32.41
N ALA A 663 -49.33 -12.04 31.89
CA ALA A 663 -48.59 -10.81 32.15
C ALA A 663 -48.56 -10.51 33.65
N LYS A 664 -47.39 -10.13 34.14
CA LYS A 664 -47.15 -9.72 35.52
C LYS A 664 -47.18 -8.19 35.63
N PRO A 665 -47.36 -7.63 36.84
CA PRO A 665 -47.25 -6.19 37.04
C PRO A 665 -45.93 -5.65 36.47
N LYS A 666 -45.98 -4.43 35.93
CA LYS A 666 -44.80 -3.79 35.35
C LYS A 666 -43.66 -3.77 36.36
N GLY A 667 -42.49 -4.26 35.97
CA GLY A 667 -41.39 -4.48 36.88
C GLY A 667 -40.08 -4.86 36.20
N LYS A 668 -39.08 -5.16 37.03
CA LYS A 668 -37.77 -5.64 36.59
C LYS A 668 -37.81 -7.16 36.53
N TYR A 669 -37.62 -7.67 35.32
CA TYR A 669 -37.49 -9.08 34.99
C TYR A 669 -36.16 -9.31 34.26
N VAL A 670 -35.61 -10.50 34.38
CA VAL A 670 -34.34 -10.86 33.75
C VAL A 670 -34.43 -12.25 33.17
N LEU A 671 -34.18 -12.36 31.87
CA LEU A 671 -33.91 -13.64 31.20
C LEU A 671 -32.44 -14.02 31.44
N LYS A 672 -32.17 -15.24 31.91
CA LYS A 672 -30.82 -15.78 32.07
C LYS A 672 -30.65 -17.04 31.22
N MET A 673 -29.50 -17.18 30.58
CA MET A 673 -29.03 -18.47 30.05
C MET A 673 -28.20 -19.13 31.14
N GLN A 674 -28.58 -20.34 31.56
CA GLN A 674 -27.95 -21.05 32.66
C GLN A 674 -27.04 -22.18 32.17
N ASP A 675 -26.09 -22.56 33.02
CA ASP A 675 -25.09 -23.60 32.73
C ASP A 675 -25.72 -25.00 32.59
N ASP A 676 -26.92 -25.21 33.12
CA ASP A 676 -27.71 -26.44 32.97
C ASP A 676 -28.42 -26.55 31.59
N GLY A 677 -28.27 -25.55 30.72
CA GLY A 677 -28.92 -25.49 29.42
C GLY A 677 -30.34 -24.92 29.43
N ASN A 678 -30.81 -24.41 30.57
CA ASN A 678 -32.11 -23.79 30.71
C ASN A 678 -32.07 -22.27 30.48
N ALA A 679 -33.02 -21.74 29.73
CA ALA A 679 -33.26 -20.30 29.64
C ALA A 679 -34.44 -19.93 30.53
N VAL A 680 -34.21 -19.11 31.55
CA VAL A 680 -35.19 -18.85 32.62
C VAL A 680 -35.42 -17.35 32.80
N VAL A 681 -36.69 -16.95 32.89
CA VAL A 681 -37.07 -15.59 33.27
C VAL A 681 -37.33 -15.54 34.77
N TYR A 682 -36.64 -14.63 35.44
CA TYR A 682 -36.77 -14.37 36.87
C TYR A 682 -37.44 -13.02 37.13
N ASP A 683 -38.22 -12.94 38.21
CA ASP A 683 -38.73 -11.70 38.77
C ASP A 683 -37.73 -11.01 39.72
N LYS A 684 -38.12 -9.87 40.29
CA LYS A 684 -37.29 -9.10 41.23
C LYS A 684 -36.94 -9.83 42.53
N LYS A 685 -37.67 -10.89 42.89
CA LYS A 685 -37.43 -11.75 44.06
C LYS A 685 -36.62 -13.00 43.70
N ASN A 686 -36.03 -13.05 42.50
CA ASN A 686 -35.38 -14.24 41.93
C ASN A 686 -36.30 -15.47 41.85
N LYS A 687 -37.63 -15.28 41.77
CA LYS A 687 -38.56 -16.38 41.49
C LYS A 687 -38.62 -16.63 39.99
N ALA A 688 -38.46 -17.88 39.57
CA ALA A 688 -38.62 -18.28 38.18
C ALA A 688 -40.10 -18.17 37.78
N ILE A 689 -40.38 -17.45 36.69
CA ILE A 689 -41.75 -17.24 36.17
C ILE A 689 -41.97 -17.84 34.78
N TRP A 690 -40.90 -18.17 34.07
CA TRP A 690 -40.92 -18.94 32.83
C TRP A 690 -39.58 -19.66 32.63
N SER A 691 -39.60 -20.81 31.95
CA SER A 691 -38.42 -21.59 31.59
C SER A 691 -38.61 -22.26 30.23
N SER A 692 -37.51 -22.44 29.48
CA SER A 692 -37.49 -23.22 28.24
C SER A 692 -37.69 -24.73 28.47
N LYS A 693 -37.63 -25.20 29.73
CA LYS A 693 -37.73 -26.61 30.14
C LYS A 693 -36.68 -27.50 29.44
N THR A 694 -35.46 -26.99 29.36
CA THR A 694 -34.32 -27.66 28.71
C THR A 694 -33.15 -27.89 29.63
N ASN A 695 -33.42 -27.92 30.95
CA ASN A 695 -32.43 -28.35 31.93
C ASN A 695 -32.04 -29.80 31.64
N LEU A 696 -30.81 -30.00 31.18
CA LEU A 696 -30.25 -31.33 31.00
C LEU A 696 -29.77 -31.79 32.37
N LYS A 697 -30.41 -32.83 32.90
CA LYS A 697 -29.84 -33.56 34.05
C LYS A 697 -28.61 -34.28 33.53
N PHE A 698 -27.44 -33.91 34.02
CA PHE A 698 -26.25 -34.76 33.90
C PHE A 698 -26.33 -35.89 34.92
#